data_AF-A0A7R9XW44-F1
#
_entry.id   AF-A0A7R9XW44-F1
#
_cell.length_a   1.000
_cell.length_b   1.000
_cell.length_c   1.000
_cell.angle_alpha   90.00
_cell.angle_beta   90.00
_cell.angle_gamma   90.00
#
_symmetry.space_group_name_H-M   'P 1'
#
loop_
_entity.id
_entity.type
_entity.pdbx_description
1 polymer ?
#
loop_
_entity_poly.entity_id
_entity_poly.type
_entity_poly.pdbx_seq_one_letter_code
_entity_poly.pdbx_strand_id
1 'polypeptide(L)'
;PMGAEAAPAALLSPRPKTQPEPMGTADALGCGVFERVAMEFRPYHSNSVNAALHLVTTPLALAGAAAAAGVGVARLMGSADDGSVAAVAAAGVCAAYAASLLPYLSLLLWCASTVVCAATGGLAVLFVRECGLYGALAAFAAGYVLQDLAHFATGERTYQSAYQGRTGWLVTLAAHTFFLVPLVLDALCHTEDSILAWPVPHDHVMYARLDGAEEVAHRATLREWVIEQKPSAKHTTHWWYERLPEAAKASFHALAMSGSMLGMFRARFPGNAYTVEPVFGMNEIYVASDQNLGQTSDNVFYMLHTDGPWGVFPMCGLYRCILAISPNEQVATRFPFSSKEFVLTDGDVAAFDFNREIHDIKNVPGRCNEGQRITLKVHYVVYPTVLRPYGKLLKALTTTYNTLARLTFLNTIQPRGLWRLAAWLVLKITSVRFRTEMHAGWTNVSYVAACALAAHWLGDYRLLVAMTSFVHYFMYIGTYHAALLGLRVSFGHFKRDVVFYKAVAYAHICNILVRNLDVARAHASLPVAAAMVCIGYGLAAAASVALGLDQTYFGAELGECKPRFVTAFPYGRFGVPHPMILGAITGLVGLQLTGAFVGVPWLIPTHIGLYLLHMLQEQACDMYSADAAIKAFGHARRHSAGYLPAVARAHDE
;
A
#
# COMPACT_ATOMS: atom_id res chain seq x y z
N PRO A 1 55.40 -7.01 -20.76
CA PRO A 1 54.96 -7.04 -22.17
C PRO A 1 53.89 -8.10 -22.39
N MET A 2 52.63 -7.65 -22.43
CA MET A 2 51.41 -8.23 -23.05
C MET A 2 51.11 -9.72 -22.82
N GLY A 3 49.97 -10.17 -22.28
CA GLY A 3 48.65 -9.55 -22.15
C GLY A 3 47.62 -10.64 -22.50
N ALA A 4 46.93 -11.16 -21.48
CA ALA A 4 45.75 -12.02 -21.64
C ALA A 4 44.85 -11.82 -20.41
N GLU A 5 44.15 -10.69 -20.38
CA GLU A 5 43.05 -10.46 -19.46
C GLU A 5 41.87 -11.35 -19.89
N ALA A 6 41.46 -12.22 -18.97
CA ALA A 6 40.20 -12.93 -19.06
C ALA A 6 39.06 -11.92 -18.96
N ALA A 7 38.22 -11.87 -20.00
CA ALA A 7 37.04 -11.02 -20.07
C ALA A 7 36.10 -11.27 -18.86
N PRO A 8 35.57 -10.23 -18.21
CA PRO A 8 34.58 -10.38 -17.16
C PRO A 8 33.27 -10.91 -17.75
N ALA A 9 32.70 -11.91 -17.09
CA ALA A 9 31.40 -12.49 -17.40
C ALA A 9 30.36 -11.40 -17.65
N ALA A 10 29.81 -11.39 -18.87
CA ALA A 10 28.78 -10.48 -19.28
C ALA A 10 27.62 -10.52 -18.27
N LEU A 11 27.38 -9.38 -17.63
CA LEU A 11 26.13 -9.04 -16.99
C LEU A 11 24.99 -9.46 -17.91
N LEU A 12 24.19 -10.42 -17.44
CA LEU A 12 22.96 -10.87 -18.09
C LEU A 12 22.09 -9.65 -18.41
N SER A 13 22.15 -9.20 -19.66
CA SER A 13 21.14 -8.33 -20.24
C SER A 13 19.79 -9.03 -20.09
N PRO A 14 18.73 -8.36 -19.64
CA PRO A 14 17.42 -8.99 -19.51
C PRO A 14 17.01 -9.52 -20.89
N ARG A 15 16.82 -10.85 -20.99
CA ARG A 15 16.21 -11.45 -22.18
C ARG A 15 14.86 -10.76 -22.40
N PRO A 16 14.54 -10.32 -23.63
CA PRO A 16 13.18 -9.88 -23.92
C PRO A 16 12.23 -11.03 -23.58
N LYS A 17 11.27 -10.76 -22.70
CA LYS A 17 10.25 -11.73 -22.29
C LYS A 17 9.51 -12.21 -23.54
N THR A 18 9.58 -13.51 -23.83
CA THR A 18 8.68 -14.17 -24.77
C THR A 18 7.29 -14.18 -24.15
N GLN A 19 6.41 -13.31 -24.64
CA GLN A 19 5.00 -13.27 -24.27
C GLN A 19 4.20 -14.35 -25.03
N PRO A 20 3.06 -14.78 -24.49
CA PRO A 20 2.25 -15.85 -25.10
C PRO A 20 1.81 -15.46 -26.51
N GLU A 21 1.82 -16.44 -27.42
CA GLU A 21 1.20 -16.27 -28.73
C GLU A 21 -0.28 -15.88 -28.56
N PRO A 22 -0.83 -15.04 -29.45
CA PRO A 22 -2.23 -14.64 -29.38
C PRO A 22 -3.12 -15.89 -29.36
N MET A 23 -3.89 -16.05 -28.28
CA MET A 23 -4.90 -17.10 -28.18
C MET A 23 -5.82 -17.04 -29.40
N GLY A 24 -6.21 -18.22 -29.89
CA GLY A 24 -7.03 -18.40 -31.08
C GLY A 24 -8.24 -17.47 -31.14
N THR A 25 -8.59 -17.12 -32.38
CA THR A 25 -9.61 -16.14 -32.78
C THR A 25 -10.87 -16.16 -31.90
N ALA A 26 -11.12 -15.04 -31.20
CA ALA A 26 -12.22 -14.79 -30.29
C ALA A 26 -13.64 -14.90 -30.92
N ASP A 27 -13.75 -15.13 -32.23
CA ASP A 27 -15.02 -15.37 -32.93
C ASP A 27 -15.74 -16.64 -32.44
N ALA A 28 -15.04 -17.58 -31.80
CA ALA A 28 -15.63 -18.79 -31.23
C ALA A 28 -16.41 -18.56 -29.92
N LEU A 29 -16.29 -17.38 -29.27
CA LEU A 29 -16.82 -17.14 -27.91
C LEU A 29 -18.02 -16.18 -27.83
N GLY A 30 -18.49 -15.61 -28.95
CA GLY A 30 -19.67 -14.72 -28.96
C GLY A 30 -19.50 -13.42 -28.16
N CYS A 31 -18.27 -13.02 -27.84
CA CYS A 31 -17.97 -11.81 -27.06
C CYS A 31 -18.31 -10.53 -27.82
N GLY A 32 -18.80 -9.51 -27.12
CA GLY A 32 -19.03 -8.17 -27.67
C GLY A 32 -17.73 -7.49 -28.14
N VAL A 33 -17.88 -6.40 -28.91
CA VAL A 33 -16.73 -5.68 -29.50
C VAL A 33 -15.79 -5.15 -28.41
N PHE A 34 -16.35 -4.61 -27.32
CA PHE A 34 -15.57 -4.10 -26.21
C PHE A 34 -14.77 -5.20 -25.51
N GLU A 35 -15.40 -6.34 -25.18
CA GLU A 35 -14.74 -7.43 -24.46
C GLU A 35 -13.53 -7.97 -25.22
N ARG A 36 -13.61 -8.06 -26.56
CA ARG A 36 -12.48 -8.47 -27.39
C ARG A 36 -11.31 -7.49 -27.28
N VAL A 37 -11.56 -6.20 -27.45
CA VAL A 37 -10.52 -5.17 -27.35
C VAL A 37 -9.94 -5.13 -25.93
N ALA A 38 -10.77 -5.29 -24.90
CA ALA A 38 -10.34 -5.33 -23.50
C ALA A 38 -9.41 -6.53 -23.22
N MET A 39 -9.75 -7.72 -23.69
CA MET A 39 -8.88 -8.90 -23.55
C MET A 39 -7.52 -8.72 -24.22
N GLU A 40 -7.47 -8.06 -25.37
CA GLU A 40 -6.22 -7.77 -26.09
C GLU A 40 -5.43 -6.61 -25.44
N PHE A 41 -6.11 -5.67 -24.78
CA PHE A 41 -5.51 -4.49 -24.13
C PHE A 41 -4.82 -4.83 -22.79
N ARG A 42 -5.39 -5.74 -22.00
CA ARG A 42 -4.91 -6.11 -20.65
C ARG A 42 -3.43 -6.54 -20.58
N PRO A 43 -2.89 -7.37 -21.50
CA PRO A 43 -1.48 -7.77 -21.45
C PRO A 43 -0.48 -6.61 -21.59
N TYR A 44 -0.92 -5.45 -22.07
CA TYR A 44 -0.12 -4.24 -22.22
C TYR A 44 -0.26 -3.27 -21.03
N HIS A 45 -1.17 -3.58 -20.10
CA HIS A 45 -1.50 -2.79 -18.91
C HIS A 45 -1.63 -3.69 -17.68
N SER A 46 -0.74 -4.68 -17.57
CA SER A 46 -0.72 -5.63 -16.46
C SER A 46 -0.15 -5.02 -15.18
N ASN A 47 0.62 -3.94 -15.31
CA ASN A 47 1.17 -3.18 -14.20
C ASN A 47 0.19 -2.09 -13.74
N SER A 48 -0.20 -2.14 -12.46
CA SER A 48 -1.12 -1.18 -11.85
C SER A 48 -0.60 0.26 -11.87
N VAL A 49 0.72 0.49 -11.83
CA VAL A 49 1.32 1.82 -12.01
C VAL A 49 1.07 2.34 -13.42
N ASN A 50 1.24 1.48 -14.43
CA ASN A 50 0.99 1.88 -15.81
C ASN A 50 -0.48 2.26 -16.00
N ALA A 51 -1.38 1.38 -15.58
CA ALA A 51 -2.82 1.59 -15.68
C ALA A 51 -3.28 2.84 -14.88
N ALA A 52 -2.69 3.10 -13.72
CA ALA A 52 -2.97 4.30 -12.93
C ALA A 52 -2.49 5.60 -13.60
N LEU A 53 -1.30 5.59 -14.19
CA LEU A 53 -0.82 6.74 -14.98
C LEU A 53 -1.75 6.99 -16.18
N HIS A 54 -2.32 5.94 -16.77
CA HIS A 54 -3.32 6.05 -17.82
C HIS A 54 -4.65 6.65 -17.35
N LEU A 55 -5.03 6.54 -16.08
CA LEU A 55 -6.20 7.26 -15.53
C LEU A 55 -6.01 8.77 -15.48
N VAL A 56 -4.78 9.27 -15.52
CA VAL A 56 -4.49 10.70 -15.50
C VAL A 56 -4.21 11.21 -16.90
N THR A 57 -3.36 10.50 -17.64
CA THR A 57 -2.92 10.92 -18.97
C THR A 57 -4.02 10.79 -20.02
N THR A 58 -4.92 9.81 -19.90
CA THR A 58 -6.07 9.66 -20.80
C THR A 58 -7.06 10.82 -20.66
N PRO A 59 -7.58 11.16 -19.45
CA PRO A 59 -8.39 12.36 -19.28
C PRO A 59 -7.69 13.66 -19.70
N LEU A 60 -6.38 13.79 -19.45
CA LEU A 60 -5.63 14.97 -19.88
C LEU A 60 -5.65 15.11 -21.42
N ALA A 61 -5.37 14.02 -22.13
CA ALA A 61 -5.40 14.00 -23.58
C ALA A 61 -6.80 14.29 -24.13
N LEU A 62 -7.81 13.59 -23.61
CA LEU A 62 -9.20 13.75 -24.03
C LEU A 62 -9.75 15.14 -23.73
N ALA A 63 -9.38 15.75 -22.59
CA ALA A 63 -9.76 17.12 -22.25
C ALA A 63 -9.15 18.13 -23.23
N GLY A 64 -7.88 17.95 -23.60
CA GLY A 64 -7.23 18.77 -24.63
C GLY A 64 -7.92 18.66 -25.99
N ALA A 65 -8.26 17.43 -26.42
CA ALA A 65 -8.99 17.20 -27.66
C ALA A 65 -10.40 17.80 -27.64
N ALA A 66 -11.16 17.60 -26.55
CA ALA A 66 -12.51 18.14 -26.38
C ALA A 66 -12.50 19.67 -26.34
N ALA A 67 -11.53 20.28 -25.67
CA ALA A 67 -11.36 21.74 -25.64
C ALA A 67 -11.04 22.29 -27.04
N ALA A 68 -10.12 21.67 -27.78
CA ALA A 68 -9.81 22.07 -29.15
C ALA A 68 -11.02 21.94 -30.09
N ALA A 69 -11.79 20.86 -29.96
CA ALA A 69 -13.04 20.67 -30.70
C ALA A 69 -14.07 21.75 -30.34
N GLY A 70 -14.23 22.06 -29.06
CA GLY A 70 -15.13 23.12 -28.59
C GLY A 70 -14.80 24.49 -29.18
N VAL A 71 -13.52 24.87 -29.19
CA VAL A 71 -13.05 26.11 -29.84
C VAL A 71 -13.34 26.09 -31.35
N GLY A 72 -13.15 24.95 -32.02
CA GLY A 72 -13.50 24.79 -33.42
C GLY A 72 -14.98 25.02 -33.70
N VAL A 73 -15.86 24.43 -32.88
CA VAL A 73 -17.32 24.61 -32.97
C VAL A 73 -17.70 26.08 -32.76
N ALA A 74 -17.17 26.75 -31.74
CA ALA A 74 -17.46 28.16 -31.48
C ALA A 74 -17.10 29.06 -32.68
N ARG A 75 -15.93 28.81 -33.28
CA ARG A 75 -15.49 29.52 -34.49
C ARG A 75 -16.39 29.28 -35.70
N LEU A 76 -16.83 28.05 -35.91
CA LEU A 76 -17.76 27.71 -37.01
C LEU A 76 -19.13 28.36 -36.81
N MET A 77 -19.55 28.56 -35.57
CA MET A 77 -20.82 29.21 -35.23
C MET A 77 -20.74 30.75 -35.28
N GLY A 78 -19.56 31.34 -35.50
CA GLY A 78 -19.36 32.79 -35.56
C GLY A 78 -19.75 33.51 -34.26
N SER A 79 -19.57 32.86 -33.11
CA SER A 79 -19.99 33.41 -31.82
C SER A 79 -19.16 34.64 -31.43
N ALA A 80 -19.81 35.70 -30.97
CA ALA A 80 -19.11 36.85 -30.38
C ALA A 80 -18.60 36.55 -28.95
N ASP A 81 -19.18 35.54 -28.28
CA ASP A 81 -18.71 34.99 -27.00
C ASP A 81 -18.12 33.59 -27.24
N ASP A 82 -16.94 33.58 -27.88
CA ASP A 82 -16.23 32.36 -28.28
C ASP A 82 -15.91 31.45 -27.08
N GLY A 83 -15.68 32.04 -25.89
CA GLY A 83 -15.27 31.31 -24.69
C GLY A 83 -16.38 30.47 -24.07
N SER A 84 -17.57 31.05 -23.89
CA SER A 84 -18.71 30.34 -23.29
C SER A 84 -19.24 29.23 -24.20
N VAL A 85 -19.35 29.52 -25.52
CA VAL A 85 -19.80 28.53 -26.50
C VAL A 85 -18.80 27.38 -26.62
N ALA A 86 -17.50 27.68 -26.67
CA ALA A 86 -16.47 26.65 -26.71
C ALA A 86 -16.47 25.77 -25.46
N ALA A 87 -16.68 26.34 -24.27
CA ALA A 87 -16.75 25.59 -23.03
C ALA A 87 -17.95 24.63 -23.00
N VAL A 88 -19.14 25.10 -23.39
CA VAL A 88 -20.34 24.26 -23.47
C VAL A 88 -20.16 23.16 -24.51
N ALA A 89 -19.61 23.50 -25.69
CA ALA A 89 -19.32 22.52 -26.73
C ALA A 89 -18.32 21.46 -26.27
N ALA A 90 -17.24 21.84 -25.58
CA ALA A 90 -16.25 20.91 -25.04
C ALA A 90 -16.86 19.94 -24.01
N ALA A 91 -17.66 20.45 -23.06
CA ALA A 91 -18.39 19.59 -22.13
C ALA A 91 -19.40 18.68 -22.84
N GLY A 92 -20.09 19.20 -23.85
CA GLY A 92 -21.03 18.46 -24.69
C GLY A 92 -20.38 17.29 -25.43
N VAL A 93 -19.16 17.46 -25.95
CA VAL A 93 -18.38 16.39 -26.59
C VAL A 93 -18.13 15.24 -25.60
N CYS A 94 -17.70 15.53 -24.37
CA CYS A 94 -17.49 14.50 -23.35
C CYS A 94 -18.79 13.79 -22.94
N ALA A 95 -19.89 14.52 -22.83
CA ALA A 95 -21.20 13.94 -22.51
C ALA A 95 -21.73 13.03 -23.64
N ALA A 96 -21.60 13.48 -24.90
CA ALA A 96 -21.97 12.69 -26.07
C ALA A 96 -21.11 11.41 -26.17
N TYR A 97 -19.81 11.52 -25.91
CA TYR A 97 -18.93 10.36 -25.83
C TYR A 97 -19.38 9.37 -24.75
N ALA A 98 -19.62 9.82 -23.51
CA ALA A 98 -20.12 8.95 -22.45
C ALA A 98 -21.44 8.25 -22.81
N ALA A 99 -22.39 8.98 -23.40
CA ALA A 99 -23.66 8.40 -23.86
C ALA A 99 -23.46 7.33 -24.95
N SER A 100 -22.51 7.56 -25.87
CA SER A 100 -22.21 6.62 -26.97
C SER A 100 -21.63 5.28 -26.50
N LEU A 101 -21.08 5.21 -25.29
CA LEU A 101 -20.52 3.99 -24.69
C LEU A 101 -21.60 3.05 -24.11
N LEU A 102 -22.79 3.56 -23.79
CA LEU A 102 -23.85 2.81 -23.09
C LEU A 102 -24.22 1.46 -23.75
N PRO A 103 -24.32 1.33 -25.10
CA PRO A 103 -24.69 0.06 -25.73
C PRO A 103 -23.62 -1.03 -25.64
N TYR A 104 -22.38 -0.68 -25.28
CA TYR A 104 -21.21 -1.56 -25.36
C TYR A 104 -20.69 -2.02 -24.00
N LEU A 105 -21.14 -1.40 -22.91
CA LEU A 105 -20.58 -1.59 -21.58
C LEU A 105 -21.63 -2.12 -20.61
N SER A 106 -21.17 -2.81 -19.55
CA SER A 106 -22.01 -3.04 -18.38
C SER A 106 -22.39 -1.71 -17.72
N LEU A 107 -23.55 -1.66 -17.06
CA LEU A 107 -24.04 -0.45 -16.40
C LEU A 107 -23.01 0.13 -15.42
N LEU A 108 -22.32 -0.73 -14.67
CA LEU A 108 -21.30 -0.31 -13.71
C LEU A 108 -20.09 0.35 -14.40
N LEU A 109 -19.55 -0.28 -15.44
CA LEU A 109 -18.39 0.23 -16.16
C LEU A 109 -18.76 1.51 -16.94
N TRP A 110 -19.99 1.59 -17.46
CA TRP A 110 -20.52 2.81 -18.06
C TRP A 110 -20.64 3.95 -17.05
N CYS A 111 -21.19 3.70 -15.86
CA CYS A 111 -21.26 4.70 -14.79
C CYS A 111 -19.86 5.21 -14.41
N ALA A 112 -18.89 4.31 -14.22
CA ALA A 112 -17.51 4.67 -13.93
C ALA A 112 -16.88 5.51 -15.05
N SER A 113 -17.07 5.09 -16.31
CA SER A 113 -16.59 5.82 -17.49
C SER A 113 -17.23 7.21 -17.59
N THR A 114 -18.51 7.33 -17.26
CA THR A 114 -19.25 8.59 -17.27
C THR A 114 -18.71 9.57 -16.23
N VAL A 115 -18.34 9.10 -15.04
CA VAL A 115 -17.69 9.94 -14.01
C VAL A 115 -16.34 10.48 -14.53
N VAL A 116 -15.52 9.63 -15.15
CA VAL A 116 -14.24 10.05 -15.75
C VAL A 116 -14.47 11.05 -16.88
N CYS A 117 -15.46 10.83 -17.73
CA CYS A 117 -15.82 11.74 -18.82
C CYS A 117 -16.34 13.08 -18.30
N ALA A 118 -17.11 13.11 -17.22
CA ALA A 118 -17.58 14.34 -16.59
C ALA A 118 -16.41 15.17 -16.01
N ALA A 119 -15.47 14.52 -15.33
CA ALA A 119 -14.24 15.17 -14.85
C ALA A 119 -13.39 15.71 -16.03
N THR A 120 -13.27 14.92 -17.10
CA THR A 120 -12.60 15.30 -18.35
C THR A 120 -13.28 16.52 -18.98
N GLY A 121 -14.61 16.57 -19.02
CA GLY A 121 -15.37 17.72 -19.51
C GLY A 121 -15.15 18.99 -18.68
N GLY A 122 -15.10 18.87 -17.35
CA GLY A 122 -14.73 19.96 -16.46
C GLY A 122 -13.32 20.50 -16.73
N LEU A 123 -12.35 19.59 -16.92
CA LEU A 123 -10.98 19.96 -17.28
C LEU A 123 -10.91 20.62 -18.67
N ALA A 124 -11.68 20.13 -19.64
CA ALA A 124 -11.76 20.73 -20.97
C ALA A 124 -12.31 22.16 -20.91
N VAL A 125 -13.35 22.41 -20.10
CA VAL A 125 -13.89 23.75 -19.85
C VAL A 125 -12.81 24.69 -19.27
N LEU A 126 -12.01 24.20 -18.32
CA LEU A 126 -10.90 24.98 -17.75
C LEU A 126 -9.85 25.30 -18.81
N PHE A 127 -9.44 24.34 -19.65
CA PHE A 127 -8.49 24.62 -20.73
C PHE A 127 -9.01 25.64 -21.73
N VAL A 128 -10.29 25.58 -22.11
CA VAL A 128 -10.91 26.58 -22.98
C VAL A 128 -10.82 27.97 -22.36
N ARG A 129 -11.18 28.11 -21.07
CA ARG A 129 -11.26 29.41 -20.38
C ARG A 129 -9.91 30.02 -20.06
N GLU A 130 -8.98 29.20 -19.58
CA GLU A 130 -7.72 29.68 -18.99
C GLU A 130 -6.52 29.57 -19.93
N CYS A 131 -6.55 28.64 -20.89
CA CYS A 131 -5.37 28.30 -21.70
C CYS A 131 -5.58 28.45 -23.22
N GLY A 132 -6.84 28.52 -23.68
CA GLY A 132 -7.19 28.60 -25.08
C GLY A 132 -6.76 27.38 -25.92
N LEU A 133 -6.80 27.54 -27.25
CA LEU A 133 -6.52 26.44 -28.20
C LEU A 133 -5.12 25.86 -28.06
N TYR A 134 -4.09 26.70 -27.90
CA TYR A 134 -2.71 26.22 -27.80
C TYR A 134 -2.47 25.42 -26.51
N GLY A 135 -3.04 25.87 -25.39
CA GLY A 135 -3.00 25.10 -24.15
C GLY A 135 -3.73 23.76 -24.26
N ALA A 136 -4.88 23.73 -24.93
CA ALA A 136 -5.62 22.51 -25.21
C ALA A 136 -4.81 21.51 -26.06
N LEU A 137 -4.15 21.99 -27.13
CA LEU A 137 -3.27 21.16 -27.97
C LEU A 137 -2.02 20.69 -27.22
N ALA A 138 -1.45 21.54 -26.37
CA ALA A 138 -0.31 21.15 -25.53
C ALA A 138 -0.71 20.08 -24.50
N ALA A 139 -1.91 20.19 -23.89
CA ALA A 139 -2.46 19.18 -23.00
C ALA A 139 -2.70 17.85 -23.72
N PHE A 140 -3.23 17.89 -24.96
CA PHE A 140 -3.37 16.69 -25.79
C PHE A 140 -2.02 16.01 -26.05
N ALA A 141 -1.04 16.77 -26.53
CA ALA A 141 0.30 16.26 -26.83
C ALA A 141 0.99 15.72 -25.56
N ALA A 142 0.89 16.44 -24.44
CA ALA A 142 1.44 16.00 -23.16
C ALA A 142 0.79 14.71 -22.68
N GLY A 143 -0.55 14.61 -22.71
CA GLY A 143 -1.27 13.40 -22.34
C GLY A 143 -0.83 12.20 -23.16
N TYR A 144 -0.71 12.35 -24.49
CA TYR A 144 -0.25 11.29 -25.39
C TYR A 144 1.20 10.85 -25.09
N VAL A 145 2.15 11.79 -24.98
CA VAL A 145 3.56 11.46 -24.69
C VAL A 145 3.72 10.84 -23.31
N LEU A 146 2.94 11.27 -22.32
CA LEU A 146 3.00 10.72 -20.97
C LEU A 146 2.45 9.28 -20.89
N GLN A 147 1.55 8.87 -21.79
CA GLN A 147 1.12 7.47 -21.91
C GLN A 147 2.30 6.58 -22.34
N ASP A 148 3.03 6.97 -23.39
CA ASP A 148 4.22 6.25 -23.84
C ASP A 148 5.32 6.23 -22.76
N LEU A 149 5.48 7.33 -22.02
CA LEU A 149 6.41 7.39 -20.89
C LEU A 149 6.00 6.42 -19.77
N ALA A 150 4.71 6.24 -19.51
CA ALA A 150 4.21 5.29 -18.51
C ALA A 150 4.57 3.84 -18.90
N HIS A 151 4.40 3.47 -20.16
CA HIS A 151 4.84 2.19 -20.72
C HIS A 151 6.36 2.02 -20.61
N PHE A 152 7.13 3.04 -21.02
CA PHE A 152 8.60 3.01 -20.91
C PHE A 152 9.07 2.83 -19.46
N ALA A 153 8.49 3.58 -18.52
CA ALA A 153 8.84 3.52 -17.11
C ALA A 153 8.51 2.16 -16.47
N THR A 154 7.46 1.50 -16.93
CA THR A 154 6.99 0.20 -16.43
C THR A 154 7.58 -0.99 -17.17
N GLY A 155 8.24 -0.75 -18.31
CA GLY A 155 8.79 -1.79 -19.18
C GLY A 155 7.71 -2.58 -19.93
N GLU A 156 6.49 -2.06 -20.02
CA GLU A 156 5.40 -2.64 -20.81
C GLU A 156 5.43 -2.09 -22.24
N ARG A 157 5.03 -2.90 -23.22
CA ARG A 157 4.82 -2.42 -24.59
C ARG A 157 3.49 -1.67 -24.68
N THR A 158 3.34 -0.78 -25.65
CA THR A 158 2.04 -0.15 -25.93
C THR A 158 1.14 -1.13 -26.68
N TYR A 159 -0.17 -1.10 -26.41
CA TYR A 159 -1.12 -1.91 -27.18
C TYR A 159 -1.10 -1.53 -28.67
N GLN A 160 -0.92 -0.24 -28.98
CA GLN A 160 -0.77 0.25 -30.35
C GLN A 160 0.35 -0.45 -31.12
N SER A 161 1.49 -0.69 -30.47
CA SER A 161 2.63 -1.38 -31.10
C SER A 161 2.31 -2.82 -31.54
N ALA A 162 1.27 -3.44 -30.98
CA ALA A 162 0.89 -4.81 -31.29
C ALA A 162 0.16 -4.95 -32.63
N TYR A 163 -0.61 -3.95 -33.04
CA TYR A 163 -1.43 -4.01 -34.25
C TYR A 163 -0.99 -3.02 -35.35
N GLN A 164 -0.16 -2.02 -35.01
CA GLN A 164 0.34 -1.05 -36.00
C GLN A 164 1.11 -1.77 -37.13
N GLY A 165 0.77 -1.44 -38.38
CA GLY A 165 1.34 -2.06 -39.56
C GLY A 165 0.69 -3.39 -40.00
N ARG A 166 -0.31 -3.89 -39.27
CA ARG A 166 -1.12 -5.05 -39.69
C ARG A 166 -2.30 -4.64 -40.58
N THR A 167 -2.87 -5.59 -41.33
CA THR A 167 -4.10 -5.34 -42.10
C THR A 167 -5.24 -4.96 -41.15
N GLY A 168 -5.98 -3.89 -41.46
CA GLY A 168 -7.07 -3.40 -40.61
C GLY A 168 -6.66 -2.58 -39.39
N TRP A 169 -5.37 -2.22 -39.23
CA TRP A 169 -4.87 -1.51 -38.05
C TRP A 169 -5.59 -0.18 -37.75
N LEU A 170 -6.12 0.52 -38.76
CA LEU A 170 -6.90 1.75 -38.58
C LEU A 170 -8.25 1.49 -37.88
N VAL A 171 -8.89 0.35 -38.16
CA VAL A 171 -10.14 -0.04 -37.50
C VAL A 171 -9.87 -0.38 -36.04
N THR A 172 -8.79 -1.12 -35.77
CA THR A 172 -8.35 -1.41 -34.41
C THR A 172 -7.95 -0.15 -33.65
N LEU A 173 -7.27 0.79 -34.31
CA LEU A 173 -6.95 2.09 -33.73
C LEU A 173 -8.22 2.87 -33.36
N ALA A 174 -9.20 2.94 -34.26
CA ALA A 174 -10.47 3.62 -34.00
C ALA A 174 -11.21 2.99 -32.81
N ALA A 175 -11.29 1.66 -32.74
CA ALA A 175 -11.90 0.95 -31.61
C ALA A 175 -11.14 1.18 -30.30
N HIS A 176 -9.80 1.09 -30.33
CA HIS A 176 -8.94 1.37 -29.18
C HIS A 176 -9.12 2.80 -28.66
N THR A 177 -9.13 3.80 -29.55
CA THR A 177 -9.37 5.21 -29.17
C THR A 177 -10.78 5.42 -28.64
N PHE A 178 -11.79 4.83 -29.27
CA PHE A 178 -13.18 4.94 -28.83
C PHE A 178 -13.43 4.29 -27.47
N PHE A 179 -12.77 3.17 -27.16
CA PHE A 179 -12.92 2.51 -25.86
C PHE A 179 -11.85 2.89 -24.85
N LEU A 180 -11.04 3.92 -25.09
CA LEU A 180 -9.84 4.17 -24.28
C LEU A 180 -10.14 4.35 -22.77
N VAL A 181 -11.19 5.11 -22.42
CA VAL A 181 -11.60 5.31 -21.01
C VAL A 181 -12.05 3.99 -20.36
N PRO A 182 -13.04 3.25 -20.90
CA PRO A 182 -13.44 1.98 -20.30
C PRO A 182 -12.35 0.90 -20.35
N LEU A 183 -11.44 0.91 -21.34
CA LEU A 183 -10.30 -0.01 -21.39
C LEU A 183 -9.32 0.22 -20.24
N VAL A 184 -8.99 1.47 -19.94
CA VAL A 184 -8.12 1.81 -18.81
C VAL A 184 -8.77 1.42 -17.48
N LEU A 185 -10.07 1.69 -17.32
CA LEU A 185 -10.83 1.29 -16.13
C LEU A 185 -10.91 -0.24 -15.98
N ASP A 186 -11.17 -0.95 -17.08
CA ASP A 186 -11.21 -2.42 -17.10
C ASP A 186 -9.84 -3.01 -16.76
N ALA A 187 -8.75 -2.49 -17.36
CA ALA A 187 -7.39 -2.94 -17.08
C ALA A 187 -7.05 -2.82 -15.58
N LEU A 188 -7.40 -1.70 -14.94
CA LEU A 188 -7.21 -1.51 -13.50
C LEU A 188 -7.92 -2.53 -12.62
N CYS A 189 -9.08 -3.02 -13.05
CA CYS A 189 -9.80 -4.05 -12.32
C CYS A 189 -9.19 -5.46 -12.53
N HIS A 190 -8.30 -5.62 -13.51
CA HIS A 190 -7.71 -6.91 -13.90
C HIS A 190 -6.18 -6.96 -13.73
N THR A 191 -5.56 -5.94 -13.15
CA THR A 191 -4.15 -5.97 -12.77
C THR A 191 -3.93 -6.90 -11.58
N GLU A 192 -2.78 -7.59 -11.51
CA GLU A 192 -2.46 -8.52 -10.42
C GLU A 192 -2.26 -7.82 -9.05
N ASP A 193 -1.95 -6.52 -9.08
CA ASP A 193 -1.94 -5.59 -7.96
C ASP A 193 -2.94 -4.48 -8.28
N SER A 194 -3.51 -3.78 -7.30
CA SER A 194 -4.50 -2.72 -7.53
C SER A 194 -4.10 -1.42 -6.86
N ILE A 195 -4.23 -0.31 -7.58
CA ILE A 195 -4.02 1.03 -7.02
C ILE A 195 -4.94 1.32 -5.84
N LEU A 196 -6.15 0.75 -5.81
CA LEU A 196 -7.06 0.91 -4.68
C LEU A 196 -6.54 0.18 -3.42
N ALA A 197 -5.68 -0.82 -3.58
CA ALA A 197 -5.03 -1.53 -2.48
C ALA A 197 -3.73 -0.85 -2.01
N TRP A 198 -3.16 0.09 -2.79
CA TRP A 198 -1.92 0.78 -2.41
C TRP A 198 -1.98 1.61 -1.12
N PRO A 199 -3.06 2.37 -0.82
CA PRO A 199 -3.13 3.12 0.43
C PRO A 199 -3.38 2.19 1.63
N VAL A 200 -3.75 0.93 1.41
CA VAL A 200 -4.05 -0.03 2.48
C VAL A 200 -2.74 -0.61 3.03
N PRO A 201 -2.49 -0.55 4.34
CA PRO A 201 -1.33 -1.21 4.91
C PRO A 201 -1.56 -2.73 4.94
N HIS A 202 -0.73 -3.45 4.20
CA HIS A 202 -0.80 -4.90 4.09
C HIS A 202 -0.02 -5.58 5.21
N ASP A 203 -0.49 -6.76 5.60
CA ASP A 203 0.20 -7.64 6.53
C ASP A 203 1.35 -8.35 5.81
N HIS A 204 2.54 -7.78 5.99
CA HIS A 204 3.80 -8.27 5.46
C HIS A 204 4.65 -9.01 6.49
N VAL A 205 4.06 -9.43 7.62
CA VAL A 205 4.71 -10.43 8.49
C VAL A 205 4.51 -11.80 7.86
N MET A 206 5.58 -12.31 7.27
CA MET A 206 5.59 -13.54 6.47
C MET A 206 6.20 -14.69 7.28
N TYR A 207 5.79 -15.92 6.94
CA TYR A 207 6.32 -17.14 7.53
C TYR A 207 6.55 -18.16 6.43
N ALA A 208 7.61 -18.95 6.57
CA ALA A 208 7.85 -20.13 5.77
C ALA A 208 8.61 -21.17 6.58
N ARG A 209 8.72 -22.38 6.02
CA ARG A 209 9.48 -23.47 6.59
C ARG A 209 10.40 -24.06 5.52
N LEU A 210 11.67 -24.23 5.86
CA LEU A 210 12.71 -24.69 4.95
C LEU A 210 12.94 -26.19 5.17
N ASP A 211 12.06 -27.05 4.69
CA ASP A 211 12.18 -28.50 4.90
C ASP A 211 12.75 -29.26 3.68
N GLY A 212 13.18 -28.55 2.62
CA GLY A 212 13.82 -29.19 1.48
C GLY A 212 15.10 -29.92 1.87
N ALA A 213 15.39 -31.07 1.28
CA ALA A 213 16.54 -31.90 1.65
C ALA A 213 17.89 -31.13 1.61
N GLU A 214 18.09 -30.30 0.58
CA GLU A 214 19.26 -29.41 0.49
C GLU A 214 19.26 -28.33 1.57
N GLU A 215 18.10 -27.74 1.87
CA GLU A 215 17.96 -26.73 2.92
C GLU A 215 18.28 -27.31 4.30
N VAL A 216 17.84 -28.54 4.57
CA VAL A 216 18.14 -29.27 5.80
C VAL A 216 19.65 -29.51 5.91
N ALA A 217 20.30 -29.97 4.83
CA ALA A 217 21.73 -30.19 4.80
C ALA A 217 22.53 -28.90 5.07
N HIS A 218 22.18 -27.79 4.41
CA HIS A 218 22.85 -26.50 4.62
C HIS A 218 22.66 -25.95 6.03
N ARG A 219 21.48 -26.14 6.65
CA ARG A 219 21.27 -25.77 8.06
C ARG A 219 22.12 -26.61 8.98
N ALA A 220 22.20 -27.92 8.76
CA ALA A 220 23.05 -28.81 9.56
C ALA A 220 24.52 -28.38 9.50
N THR A 221 25.06 -28.11 8.30
CA THR A 221 26.44 -27.62 8.13
C THR A 221 26.69 -26.33 8.90
N LEU A 222 25.76 -25.36 8.87
CA LEU A 222 25.91 -24.11 9.62
C LEU A 222 25.82 -24.33 11.13
N ARG A 223 24.88 -25.17 11.58
CA ARG A 223 24.71 -25.50 12.99
C ARG A 223 25.97 -26.16 13.54
N GLU A 224 26.52 -27.15 12.85
CA GLU A 224 27.77 -27.83 13.21
C GLU A 224 28.93 -26.84 13.30
N TRP A 225 29.12 -26.02 12.26
CA TRP A 225 30.16 -24.99 12.25
C TRP A 225 30.05 -24.02 13.43
N VAL A 226 28.83 -23.57 13.77
CA VAL A 226 28.58 -22.69 14.92
C VAL A 226 28.97 -23.37 16.23
N ILE A 227 28.56 -24.63 16.43
CA ILE A 227 28.88 -25.39 17.64
C ILE A 227 30.40 -25.57 17.78
N GLU A 228 31.11 -25.82 16.68
CA GLU A 228 32.58 -25.92 16.66
C GLU A 228 33.27 -24.63 17.11
N GLN A 229 32.67 -23.45 16.89
CA GLN A 229 33.22 -22.17 17.36
C GLN A 229 33.10 -21.98 18.87
N LYS A 230 32.37 -22.86 19.59
CA LYS A 230 32.15 -22.81 21.04
C LYS A 230 31.66 -21.42 21.54
N PRO A 231 30.51 -20.92 21.03
CA PRO A 231 29.97 -19.63 21.42
C PRO A 231 29.72 -19.52 22.93
N SER A 232 29.89 -18.31 23.48
CA SER A 232 29.72 -18.06 24.91
C SER A 232 28.28 -18.27 25.36
N ALA A 233 28.08 -18.98 26.47
CA ALA A 233 26.76 -19.06 27.14
C ALA A 233 26.38 -17.74 27.85
N LYS A 234 27.37 -16.88 28.14
CA LYS A 234 27.19 -15.65 28.94
C LYS A 234 26.84 -14.42 28.11
N HIS A 235 27.22 -14.40 26.83
CA HIS A 235 27.06 -13.25 25.95
C HIS A 235 26.60 -13.70 24.57
N THR A 236 25.81 -12.86 23.91
CA THR A 236 25.39 -13.08 22.54
C THR A 236 26.60 -13.14 21.60
N THR A 237 26.57 -14.05 20.63
CA THR A 237 27.66 -14.23 19.66
C THR A 237 27.15 -13.96 18.25
N HIS A 238 27.96 -13.23 17.47
CA HIS A 238 27.59 -12.76 16.14
C HIS A 238 28.69 -13.07 15.13
N TRP A 239 28.33 -13.68 14.00
CA TRP A 239 29.23 -13.81 12.84
C TRP A 239 28.61 -13.19 11.60
N TRP A 240 29.33 -12.26 11.00
CA TRP A 240 28.88 -11.52 9.82
C TRP A 240 29.10 -12.33 8.55
N TYR A 241 28.12 -12.35 7.65
CA TYR A 241 28.16 -13.12 6.41
C TYR A 241 29.45 -12.92 5.59
N GLU A 242 29.93 -11.68 5.48
CA GLU A 242 31.13 -11.34 4.71
C GLU A 242 32.42 -11.94 5.27
N ARG A 243 32.42 -12.32 6.56
CA ARG A 243 33.58 -12.86 7.28
C ARG A 243 33.48 -14.36 7.55
N LEU A 244 32.44 -15.02 7.05
CA LEU A 244 32.29 -16.47 7.18
C LEU A 244 33.32 -17.20 6.31
N PRO A 245 33.85 -18.35 6.76
CA PRO A 245 34.66 -19.22 5.91
C PRO A 245 33.83 -19.75 4.74
N GLU A 246 34.48 -20.10 3.63
CA GLU A 246 33.81 -20.41 2.35
C GLU A 246 32.70 -21.46 2.48
N ALA A 247 32.92 -22.57 3.21
CA ALA A 247 31.91 -23.61 3.39
C ALA A 247 30.65 -23.09 4.12
N ALA A 248 30.82 -22.37 5.23
CA ALA A 248 29.72 -21.78 5.97
C ALA A 248 29.03 -20.67 5.15
N LYS A 249 29.81 -19.86 4.44
CA LYS A 249 29.31 -18.79 3.58
C LYS A 249 28.47 -19.33 2.41
N ALA A 250 28.90 -20.44 1.81
CA ALA A 250 28.17 -21.13 0.75
C ALA A 250 26.83 -21.68 1.26
N SER A 251 26.81 -22.38 2.40
CA SER A 251 25.57 -22.87 3.01
C SER A 251 24.63 -21.73 3.42
N PHE A 252 25.16 -20.63 3.97
CA PHE A 252 24.36 -19.44 4.26
C PHE A 252 23.74 -18.86 2.99
N HIS A 253 24.54 -18.71 1.93
CA HIS A 253 24.08 -18.17 0.66
C HIS A 253 23.00 -19.07 0.03
N ALA A 254 23.16 -20.39 0.07
CA ALA A 254 22.19 -21.34 -0.44
C ALA A 254 20.85 -21.23 0.29
N LEU A 255 20.85 -21.10 1.62
CA LEU A 255 19.62 -20.87 2.41
C LEU A 255 18.97 -19.52 2.11
N ALA A 256 19.76 -18.46 1.95
CA ALA A 256 19.22 -17.15 1.57
C ALA A 256 18.56 -17.21 0.17
N MET A 257 19.17 -17.90 -0.77
CA MET A 257 18.67 -17.98 -2.14
C MET A 257 17.70 -19.15 -2.37
N SER A 258 17.23 -19.81 -1.31
CA SER A 258 16.42 -21.02 -1.43
C SER A 258 15.04 -20.74 -2.02
N GLY A 259 14.47 -21.75 -2.68
CA GLY A 259 13.13 -21.66 -3.27
C GLY A 259 12.05 -21.34 -2.23
N SER A 260 12.14 -21.91 -1.03
CA SER A 260 11.22 -21.65 0.08
C SER A 260 11.33 -20.20 0.58
N MET A 261 12.55 -19.68 0.73
CA MET A 261 12.82 -18.31 1.18
C MET A 261 12.31 -17.28 0.16
N LEU A 262 12.64 -17.45 -1.12
CA LEU A 262 12.20 -16.53 -2.17
C LEU A 262 10.70 -16.70 -2.48
N GLY A 263 10.19 -17.92 -2.39
CA GLY A 263 8.77 -18.25 -2.57
C GLY A 263 7.88 -17.52 -1.56
N MET A 264 8.33 -17.41 -0.31
CA MET A 264 7.66 -16.61 0.73
C MET A 264 7.45 -15.15 0.29
N PHE A 265 8.48 -14.52 -0.29
CA PHE A 265 8.36 -13.16 -0.82
C PHE A 265 7.49 -13.11 -2.07
N ARG A 266 7.62 -14.06 -3.00
CA ARG A 266 6.86 -14.08 -4.26
C ARG A 266 5.36 -14.30 -4.05
N ALA A 267 4.97 -14.94 -2.96
CA ALA A 267 3.57 -15.04 -2.55
C ALA A 267 2.94 -13.68 -2.18
N ARG A 268 3.76 -12.66 -1.86
CA ARG A 268 3.31 -11.31 -1.49
C ARG A 268 3.72 -10.21 -2.47
N PHE A 269 4.80 -10.43 -3.20
CA PHE A 269 5.42 -9.45 -4.11
C PHE A 269 5.59 -10.08 -5.49
N PRO A 270 4.59 -9.90 -6.38
CA PRO A 270 4.60 -10.45 -7.73
C PRO A 270 5.89 -10.10 -8.49
N GLY A 271 6.49 -11.09 -9.16
CA GLY A 271 7.81 -10.93 -9.80
C GLY A 271 7.85 -10.04 -11.04
N ASN A 272 6.69 -9.76 -11.63
CA ASN A 272 6.51 -8.79 -12.72
C ASN A 272 6.53 -7.34 -12.20
N ALA A 273 5.99 -7.08 -11.00
CA ALA A 273 5.85 -5.74 -10.43
C ALA A 273 6.96 -5.39 -9.44
N TYR A 274 7.47 -6.37 -8.68
CA TYR A 274 8.41 -6.15 -7.58
C TYR A 274 9.73 -6.89 -7.76
N THR A 275 10.80 -6.19 -7.39
CA THR A 275 12.14 -6.72 -7.27
C THR A 275 12.43 -7.08 -5.81
N VAL A 276 12.94 -8.29 -5.57
CA VAL A 276 13.38 -8.80 -4.26
C VAL A 276 14.86 -9.11 -4.36
N GLU A 277 15.69 -8.45 -3.56
CA GLU A 277 17.14 -8.59 -3.62
C GLU A 277 17.75 -8.82 -2.24
N PRO A 278 18.63 -9.82 -2.06
CA PRO A 278 19.33 -10.02 -0.81
C PRO A 278 20.25 -8.84 -0.47
N VAL A 279 20.42 -8.59 0.82
CA VAL A 279 21.26 -7.53 1.40
C VAL A 279 22.34 -8.17 2.28
N PHE A 280 23.29 -8.85 1.63
CA PHE A 280 24.33 -9.64 2.30
C PHE A 280 25.17 -8.86 3.33
N GLY A 281 25.41 -7.56 3.13
CA GLY A 281 26.15 -6.72 4.10
C GLY A 281 25.45 -6.59 5.46
N MET A 282 24.15 -6.90 5.54
CA MET A 282 23.37 -6.93 6.79
C MET A 282 23.25 -8.32 7.41
N ASN A 283 23.62 -9.38 6.68
CA ASN A 283 23.37 -10.75 7.10
C ASN A 283 24.31 -11.21 8.21
N GLU A 284 23.78 -11.99 9.14
CA GLU A 284 24.54 -12.52 10.28
C GLU A 284 24.03 -13.87 10.76
N ILE A 285 24.92 -14.62 11.40
CA ILE A 285 24.59 -15.73 12.30
C ILE A 285 24.56 -15.15 13.71
N TYR A 286 23.47 -15.39 14.43
CA TYR A 286 23.24 -14.93 15.79
C TYR A 286 23.00 -16.10 16.74
N VAL A 287 23.74 -16.12 17.84
CA VAL A 287 23.57 -17.07 18.94
C VAL A 287 23.19 -16.33 20.21
N ALA A 288 22.05 -16.71 20.79
CA ALA A 288 21.57 -16.13 22.04
C ALA A 288 22.37 -16.62 23.24
N SER A 289 22.50 -15.79 24.28
CA SER A 289 23.03 -16.20 25.58
C SER A 289 21.97 -16.85 26.46
N ASP A 290 22.39 -17.69 27.41
CA ASP A 290 21.50 -18.39 28.34
C ASP A 290 21.06 -17.52 29.53
N GLN A 291 21.74 -16.40 29.77
CA GLN A 291 21.38 -15.47 30.84
C GLN A 291 20.35 -14.44 30.36
N ASN A 292 19.23 -14.33 31.08
CA ASN A 292 18.34 -13.17 31.01
C ASN A 292 19.11 -11.94 31.51
N LEU A 293 19.83 -11.28 30.60
CA LEU A 293 20.69 -10.14 30.89
C LEU A 293 19.86 -8.87 31.11
N GLY A 294 19.12 -8.82 32.22
CA GLY A 294 18.26 -7.71 32.63
C GLY A 294 18.94 -6.35 32.83
N GLN A 295 20.19 -6.18 32.41
CA GLN A 295 20.93 -4.90 32.45
C GLN A 295 21.90 -4.73 31.26
N THR A 296 21.54 -5.21 30.06
CA THR A 296 22.35 -4.99 28.84
C THR A 296 21.55 -4.27 27.75
N SER A 297 22.21 -3.82 26.69
CA SER A 297 21.56 -3.21 25.51
C SER A 297 20.56 -4.15 24.81
N ASP A 298 20.61 -5.46 25.11
CA ASP A 298 19.62 -6.43 24.66
C ASP A 298 18.23 -6.21 25.27
N ASN A 299 18.10 -5.44 26.37
CA ASN A 299 16.81 -5.02 26.92
C ASN A 299 15.95 -4.25 25.91
N VAL A 300 16.57 -3.60 24.91
CA VAL A 300 15.83 -2.94 23.82
C VAL A 300 14.97 -3.93 23.04
N PHE A 301 15.43 -5.18 22.89
CA PHE A 301 14.68 -6.21 22.16
C PHE A 301 13.48 -6.77 22.93
N TYR A 302 13.46 -6.63 24.25
CA TYR A 302 12.33 -7.01 25.12
C TYR A 302 11.29 -5.90 25.28
N MET A 303 11.59 -4.71 24.76
CA MET A 303 10.64 -3.61 24.64
C MET A 303 10.09 -3.57 23.22
N LEU A 304 8.91 -2.98 23.05
CA LEU A 304 8.38 -2.71 21.72
C LEU A 304 9.30 -1.73 20.98
N HIS A 305 9.75 -2.13 19.79
CA HIS A 305 10.65 -1.34 18.97
C HIS A 305 10.47 -1.64 17.48
N THR A 306 11.15 -0.84 16.66
CA THR A 306 11.45 -1.12 15.24
C THR A 306 12.96 -1.22 15.11
N ASP A 307 13.46 -2.05 14.20
CA ASP A 307 14.91 -2.27 14.08
C ASP A 307 15.63 -1.13 13.34
N GLY A 308 14.95 -0.54 12.35
CA GLY A 308 15.50 0.41 11.41
C GLY A 308 14.83 1.77 11.41
N PRO A 309 15.54 2.85 11.04
CA PRO A 309 14.98 4.19 11.02
C PRO A 309 14.33 4.55 9.68
N TRP A 310 14.46 3.75 8.62
CA TRP A 310 14.13 4.22 7.26
C TRP A 310 12.68 3.96 6.84
N GLY A 311 11.72 4.04 7.79
CA GLY A 311 10.28 3.85 7.56
C GLY A 311 9.63 4.95 6.70
N VAL A 312 10.40 5.93 6.24
CA VAL A 312 9.98 7.08 5.41
C VAL A 312 9.93 6.77 3.91
N PHE A 313 10.27 5.54 3.49
CA PHE A 313 10.36 5.15 2.08
C PHE A 313 9.08 4.44 1.57
N PRO A 314 7.97 5.14 1.24
CA PRO A 314 6.74 4.48 0.78
C PRO A 314 7.00 3.47 -0.35
N MET A 315 6.22 2.39 -0.38
CA MET A 315 6.29 1.31 -1.37
C MET A 315 7.59 0.50 -1.38
N CYS A 316 8.65 0.91 -0.68
CA CYS A 316 9.89 0.16 -0.54
C CYS A 316 10.05 -0.36 0.89
N GLY A 317 10.40 -1.64 1.02
CA GLY A 317 10.61 -2.30 2.30
C GLY A 317 12.02 -2.89 2.39
N LEU A 318 12.55 -2.96 3.60
CA LEU A 318 13.69 -3.82 3.89
C LEU A 318 13.23 -4.87 4.88
N TYR A 319 13.23 -6.13 4.48
CA TYR A 319 12.73 -7.23 5.29
C TYR A 319 13.88 -7.92 6.00
N ARG A 320 13.73 -8.11 7.31
CA ARG A 320 14.56 -9.01 8.11
C ARG A 320 13.84 -10.34 8.21
N CYS A 321 14.55 -11.41 7.87
CA CYS A 321 14.14 -12.79 8.03
C CYS A 321 14.93 -13.40 9.18
N ILE A 322 14.26 -13.95 10.17
CA ILE A 322 14.86 -14.73 11.26
C ILE A 322 14.62 -16.19 10.91
N LEU A 323 15.66 -16.89 10.46
CA LEU A 323 15.63 -18.33 10.20
C LEU A 323 16.24 -19.05 11.41
N ALA A 324 15.48 -19.91 12.06
CA ALA A 324 16.00 -20.75 13.14
C ALA A 324 16.72 -21.98 12.55
N ILE A 325 17.92 -22.26 13.07
CA ILE A 325 18.73 -23.44 12.68
C ILE A 325 19.04 -24.34 13.88
N SER A 326 18.39 -24.09 15.01
CA SER A 326 18.40 -24.92 16.20
C SER A 326 16.98 -24.97 16.78
N PRO A 327 16.67 -25.99 17.60
CA PRO A 327 15.43 -26.01 18.38
C PRO A 327 15.28 -24.75 19.24
N ASN A 328 14.04 -24.29 19.40
CA ASN A 328 13.69 -23.22 20.33
C ASN A 328 12.23 -23.35 20.79
N GLU A 329 12.04 -23.38 22.10
CA GLU A 329 10.75 -23.39 22.79
C GLU A 329 10.58 -22.18 23.73
N GLN A 330 11.69 -21.54 24.09
CA GLN A 330 11.71 -20.49 25.11
C GLN A 330 11.39 -19.10 24.56
N VAL A 331 11.81 -18.77 23.34
CA VAL A 331 11.79 -17.38 22.85
C VAL A 331 10.71 -17.20 21.78
N ALA A 332 9.75 -16.33 22.07
CA ALA A 332 8.70 -15.90 21.15
C ALA A 332 9.01 -14.49 20.60
N THR A 333 8.76 -14.28 19.31
CA THR A 333 8.73 -12.94 18.69
C THR A 333 7.29 -12.55 18.43
N ARG A 334 6.86 -11.42 18.98
CA ARG A 334 5.47 -10.95 18.91
C ARG A 334 5.37 -9.68 18.07
N PHE A 335 4.36 -9.66 17.23
CA PHE A 335 4.02 -8.60 16.28
C PHE A 335 2.64 -8.05 16.63
N PRO A 336 2.54 -7.05 17.53
CA PRO A 336 1.26 -6.56 18.04
C PRO A 336 0.33 -6.00 16.97
N PHE A 337 0.86 -5.42 15.88
CA PHE A 337 0.04 -4.77 14.86
C PHE A 337 -0.55 -5.77 13.84
N SER A 338 0.07 -6.94 13.70
CA SER A 338 -0.45 -8.05 12.91
C SER A 338 -1.12 -9.13 13.77
N SER A 339 -1.23 -8.94 15.09
CA SER A 339 -1.76 -9.93 16.05
C SER A 339 -1.08 -11.31 15.94
N LYS A 340 0.23 -11.35 15.64
CA LYS A 340 0.99 -12.61 15.45
C LYS A 340 2.04 -12.82 16.52
N GLU A 341 2.31 -14.08 16.82
CA GLU A 341 3.40 -14.49 17.69
C GLU A 341 4.02 -15.78 17.14
N PHE A 342 5.35 -15.85 17.10
CA PHE A 342 6.06 -17.02 16.59
C PHE A 342 7.14 -17.48 17.58
N VAL A 343 7.09 -18.77 17.90
CA VAL A 343 8.20 -19.50 18.54
C VAL A 343 8.89 -20.29 17.44
N LEU A 344 9.88 -19.66 16.81
CA LEU A 344 10.56 -20.24 15.64
C LEU A 344 11.50 -21.36 16.09
N THR A 345 11.30 -22.57 15.59
CA THR A 345 12.19 -23.73 15.81
C THR A 345 12.93 -24.09 14.51
N ASP A 346 13.81 -25.09 14.55
CA ASP A 346 14.66 -25.45 13.41
C ASP A 346 13.86 -25.60 12.09
N GLY A 347 14.30 -24.86 11.08
CA GLY A 347 13.68 -24.76 9.75
C GLY A 347 12.64 -23.64 9.61
N ASP A 348 12.14 -23.07 10.70
CA ASP A 348 11.17 -21.98 10.64
C ASP A 348 11.84 -20.64 10.29
N VAL A 349 11.18 -19.88 9.42
CA VAL A 349 11.54 -18.49 9.14
C VAL A 349 10.34 -17.58 9.35
N ALA A 350 10.54 -16.47 10.05
CA ALA A 350 9.63 -15.32 10.00
C ALA A 350 10.33 -14.13 9.38
N ALA A 351 9.63 -13.40 8.51
CA ALA A 351 10.12 -12.18 7.88
C ALA A 351 9.19 -11.01 8.15
N PHE A 352 9.76 -9.83 8.38
CA PHE A 352 9.04 -8.60 8.69
C PHE A 352 9.82 -7.36 8.23
N ASP A 353 9.13 -6.23 8.04
CA ASP A 353 9.78 -4.98 7.62
C ASP A 353 10.63 -4.41 8.77
N PHE A 354 11.94 -4.46 8.59
CA PHE A 354 12.96 -3.97 9.49
C PHE A 354 12.73 -2.51 9.93
N ASN A 355 12.18 -1.65 9.06
CA ASN A 355 12.04 -0.23 9.36
C ASN A 355 10.66 0.17 9.92
N ARG A 356 9.68 -0.73 9.91
CA ARG A 356 8.28 -0.38 10.21
C ARG A 356 7.59 -1.34 11.15
N GLU A 357 7.95 -2.62 11.12
CA GLU A 357 7.24 -3.61 11.91
C GLU A 357 7.62 -3.46 13.39
N ILE A 358 6.62 -3.06 14.18
CA ILE A 358 6.75 -2.99 15.63
C ILE A 358 6.74 -4.42 16.17
N HIS A 359 7.76 -4.77 16.95
CA HIS A 359 7.84 -6.10 17.56
C HIS A 359 8.57 -6.07 18.90
N ASP A 360 8.40 -7.14 19.67
CA ASP A 360 9.17 -7.44 20.88
C ASP A 360 9.46 -8.94 20.98
N ILE A 361 10.48 -9.26 21.78
CA ILE A 361 10.83 -10.64 22.14
C ILE A 361 10.34 -10.92 23.56
N LYS A 362 9.77 -12.10 23.77
CA LYS A 362 9.30 -12.56 25.09
C LYS A 362 9.76 -13.98 25.37
N ASN A 363 9.98 -14.26 26.65
CA ASN A 363 10.14 -15.63 27.12
C ASN A 363 8.77 -16.28 27.29
N VAL A 364 8.60 -17.47 26.73
CA VAL A 364 7.44 -18.34 26.92
C VAL A 364 7.50 -18.91 28.34
N PRO A 365 6.48 -18.66 29.18
CA PRO A 365 6.48 -19.14 30.56
C PRO A 365 6.65 -20.65 30.66
N GLY A 366 7.56 -21.12 31.51
CA GLY A 366 7.77 -22.54 31.79
C GLY A 366 8.52 -23.33 30.72
N ARG A 367 9.03 -22.67 29.67
CA ARG A 367 9.84 -23.30 28.60
C ARG A 367 11.30 -22.89 28.70
N CYS A 368 12.20 -23.81 28.42
CA CYS A 368 13.64 -23.57 28.34
C CYS A 368 14.22 -24.34 27.17
N ASN A 369 15.22 -23.78 26.49
CA ASN A 369 15.85 -24.43 25.35
C ASN A 369 16.87 -25.47 25.80
N GLU A 370 16.88 -26.62 25.12
CA GLU A 370 17.97 -27.58 25.21
C GLU A 370 19.15 -27.08 24.36
N GLY A 371 20.01 -26.27 24.99
CA GLY A 371 21.17 -25.65 24.35
C GLY A 371 20.90 -24.27 23.77
N GLN A 372 21.91 -23.71 23.10
CA GLN A 372 21.87 -22.34 22.61
C GLN A 372 20.96 -22.19 21.39
N ARG A 373 20.18 -21.10 21.38
CA ARG A 373 19.35 -20.71 20.23
C ARG A 373 20.22 -20.08 19.14
N ILE A 374 20.29 -20.73 17.99
CA ILE A 374 21.04 -20.29 16.81
C ILE A 374 20.07 -19.86 15.72
N THR A 375 20.25 -18.64 15.20
CA THR A 375 19.42 -18.08 14.13
C THR A 375 20.27 -17.40 13.06
N LEU A 376 19.83 -17.46 11.81
CA LEU A 376 20.34 -16.60 10.75
C LEU A 376 19.42 -15.38 10.64
N LYS A 377 20.02 -14.18 10.62
CA LYS A 377 19.32 -12.96 10.23
C LYS A 377 19.67 -12.64 8.79
N VAL A 378 18.72 -12.87 7.90
CA VAL A 378 18.85 -12.67 6.45
C VAL A 378 18.01 -11.46 6.05
N HIS A 379 18.51 -10.60 5.18
CA HIS A 379 17.83 -9.36 4.82
C HIS A 379 17.58 -9.26 3.31
N TYR A 380 16.42 -8.71 2.95
CA TYR A 380 16.02 -8.46 1.57
C TYR A 380 15.51 -7.03 1.43
N VAL A 381 15.90 -6.34 0.36
CA VAL A 381 15.21 -5.13 -0.05
C VAL A 381 14.14 -5.50 -1.08
N VAL A 382 12.95 -4.93 -0.93
CA VAL A 382 11.81 -5.16 -1.81
C VAL A 382 11.28 -3.80 -2.29
N TYR A 383 11.12 -3.65 -3.59
CA TYR A 383 10.65 -2.40 -4.20
C TYR A 383 9.96 -2.64 -5.55
N PRO A 384 9.01 -1.78 -5.97
CA PRO A 384 8.48 -1.80 -7.33
C PRO A 384 9.60 -1.64 -8.33
N THR A 385 9.61 -2.46 -9.38
CA THR A 385 10.72 -2.50 -10.35
C THR A 385 11.00 -1.13 -10.99
N VAL A 386 9.95 -0.31 -11.17
CA VAL A 386 10.03 1.06 -11.68
C VAL A 386 10.76 2.03 -10.74
N LEU A 387 10.79 1.72 -9.44
CA LEU A 387 11.43 2.51 -8.39
C LEU A 387 12.83 1.97 -8.02
N ARG A 388 13.51 1.28 -8.94
CA ARG A 388 14.84 0.71 -8.70
C ARG A 388 15.85 1.65 -8.03
N PRO A 389 16.10 2.89 -8.51
CA PRO A 389 17.06 3.77 -7.84
C PRO A 389 16.65 4.10 -6.40
N TYR A 390 15.35 4.24 -6.16
CA TYR A 390 14.78 4.53 -4.85
C TYR A 390 14.95 3.35 -3.88
N GLY A 391 14.69 2.12 -4.33
CA GLY A 391 14.94 0.90 -3.56
C GLY A 391 16.43 0.65 -3.29
N LYS A 392 17.32 0.94 -4.25
CA LYS A 392 18.77 0.86 -4.07
C LYS A 392 19.28 1.86 -3.03
N LEU A 393 18.72 3.07 -3.01
CA LEU A 393 19.02 4.07 -1.99
C LEU A 393 18.62 3.56 -0.59
N LEU A 394 17.40 3.02 -0.43
CA LEU A 394 16.98 2.40 0.83
C LEU A 394 17.96 1.30 1.28
N LYS A 395 18.32 0.38 0.38
CA LYS A 395 19.31 -0.67 0.65
C LYS A 395 20.63 -0.10 1.17
N ALA A 396 21.17 0.93 0.52
CA ALA A 396 22.43 1.56 0.91
C ALA A 396 22.32 2.23 2.29
N LEU A 397 21.26 3.00 2.52
CA LEU A 397 21.02 3.71 3.79
C LEU A 397 20.83 2.75 4.96
N THR A 398 20.07 1.68 4.78
CA THR A 398 19.84 0.70 5.85
C THR A 398 21.08 -0.15 6.11
N THR A 399 21.84 -0.52 5.08
CA THR A 399 23.13 -1.22 5.25
C THR A 399 24.14 -0.34 6.01
N THR A 400 24.22 0.94 5.66
CA THR A 400 25.08 1.92 6.33
C THR A 400 24.66 2.10 7.79
N TYR A 401 23.36 2.30 8.04
CA TYR A 401 22.82 2.41 9.39
C TYR A 401 23.16 1.17 10.22
N ASN A 402 22.92 -0.02 9.70
CA ASN A 402 23.20 -1.26 10.40
C ASN A 402 24.70 -1.43 10.70
N THR A 403 25.57 -1.02 9.78
CA THR A 403 27.03 -1.02 9.99
C THR A 403 27.45 -0.05 11.11
N LEU A 404 26.92 1.17 11.11
CA LEU A 404 27.20 2.16 12.16
C LEU A 404 26.59 1.74 13.51
N ALA A 405 25.39 1.18 13.50
CA ALA A 405 24.71 0.67 14.69
C ALA A 405 25.51 -0.47 15.31
N ARG A 406 26.08 -1.39 14.52
CA ARG A 406 27.00 -2.44 15.00
C ARG A 406 28.23 -1.85 15.70
N LEU A 407 28.91 -0.90 15.06
CA LEU A 407 30.08 -0.24 15.64
C LEU A 407 29.73 0.49 16.94
N THR A 408 28.56 1.12 16.99
CA THR A 408 28.08 1.82 18.19
C THR A 408 27.71 0.83 19.28
N PHE A 409 26.97 -0.25 18.97
CA PHE A 409 26.51 -1.24 19.93
C PHE A 409 27.67 -1.88 20.68
N LEU A 410 28.71 -2.32 19.96
CA LEU A 410 29.92 -2.90 20.54
C LEU A 410 30.63 -1.94 21.52
N ASN A 411 30.62 -0.64 21.22
CA ASN A 411 31.20 0.40 22.10
C ASN A 411 30.27 0.79 23.26
N THR A 412 28.99 0.44 23.20
CA THR A 412 27.99 0.75 24.25
C THR A 412 27.69 -0.38 25.21
N ILE A 413 28.30 -1.57 25.05
CA ILE A 413 28.20 -2.67 26.03
C ILE A 413 28.80 -2.26 27.39
N GLN A 414 29.79 -1.36 27.41
CA GLN A 414 30.30 -0.68 28.62
C GLN A 414 30.61 0.80 28.33
N PRO A 415 29.61 1.69 28.29
CA PRO A 415 29.79 3.03 27.77
C PRO A 415 30.60 3.91 28.74
N ARG A 416 31.75 4.41 28.28
CA ARG A 416 32.61 5.38 28.99
C ARG A 416 32.71 6.69 28.19
N GLY A 417 32.71 7.84 28.88
CA GLY A 417 32.85 9.16 28.25
C GLY A 417 31.74 9.46 27.23
N LEU A 418 32.12 9.92 26.03
CA LEU A 418 31.21 10.29 24.93
C LEU A 418 30.30 9.15 24.46
N TRP A 419 30.69 7.89 24.69
CA TRP A 419 29.86 6.72 24.36
C TRP A 419 28.59 6.62 25.21
N ARG A 420 28.54 7.26 26.39
CA ARG A 420 27.30 7.38 27.17
C ARG A 420 26.29 8.28 26.49
N LEU A 421 26.75 9.37 25.88
CA LEU A 421 25.89 10.28 25.10
C LEU A 421 25.39 9.58 23.83
N ALA A 422 26.25 8.84 23.13
CA ALA A 422 25.86 8.05 21.97
C ALA A 422 24.80 6.98 22.32
N ALA A 423 24.99 6.24 23.42
CA ALA A 423 24.01 5.27 23.90
C ALA A 423 22.66 5.93 24.23
N TRP A 424 22.68 7.07 24.93
CA TRP A 424 21.47 7.84 25.24
C TRP A 424 20.75 8.31 23.98
N LEU A 425 21.50 8.81 22.99
CA LEU A 425 20.95 9.27 21.71
C LEU A 425 20.31 8.12 20.94
N VAL A 426 20.95 6.95 20.88
CA VAL A 426 20.39 5.73 20.26
C VAL A 426 19.07 5.34 20.92
N LEU A 427 19.01 5.29 22.25
CA LEU A 427 17.77 4.97 22.98
C LEU A 427 16.66 6.00 22.72
N LYS A 428 17.01 7.29 22.72
CA LYS A 428 16.03 8.37 22.44
C LYS A 428 15.53 8.32 21.01
N ILE A 429 16.40 8.16 20.02
CA ILE A 429 16.02 8.03 18.62
C ILE A 429 15.14 6.79 18.44
N THR A 430 15.52 5.64 19.01
CA THR A 430 14.73 4.40 18.95
C THR A 430 13.35 4.59 19.57
N SER A 431 13.26 5.27 20.72
CA SER A 431 11.98 5.55 21.39
C SER A 431 11.09 6.50 20.58
N VAL A 432 11.65 7.58 20.02
CA VAL A 432 10.91 8.49 19.13
C VAL A 432 10.44 7.75 17.90
N ARG A 433 11.31 6.93 17.29
CA ARG A 433 10.99 6.11 16.13
C ARG A 433 9.81 5.19 16.40
N PHE A 434 9.90 4.40 17.48
CA PHE A 434 8.82 3.51 17.92
C PHE A 434 7.51 4.27 18.18
N ARG A 435 7.53 5.37 18.94
CA ARG A 435 6.31 6.13 19.27
C ARG A 435 5.66 6.73 18.03
N THR A 436 6.47 7.28 17.12
CA THR A 436 5.94 7.80 15.86
C THR A 436 5.34 6.66 15.03
N GLU A 437 6.02 5.51 14.92
CA GLU A 437 5.47 4.36 14.18
C GLU A 437 4.20 3.82 14.85
N MET A 438 4.12 3.80 16.18
CA MET A 438 2.95 3.32 16.91
C MET A 438 1.72 4.21 16.73
N HIS A 439 1.90 5.54 16.68
CA HIS A 439 0.78 6.48 16.73
C HIS A 439 0.45 7.18 15.41
N ALA A 440 1.43 7.32 14.51
CA ALA A 440 1.27 8.08 13.27
C ALA A 440 1.77 7.33 12.03
N GLY A 441 2.83 6.53 12.15
CA GLY A 441 3.52 5.90 11.03
C GLY A 441 4.47 6.89 10.34
N TRP A 442 5.74 6.51 10.18
CA TRP A 442 6.72 7.38 9.52
C TRP A 442 6.39 7.65 8.05
N THR A 443 5.79 6.67 7.37
CA THR A 443 5.35 6.84 5.98
C THR A 443 4.27 7.93 5.89
N ASN A 444 3.31 7.96 6.82
CA ASN A 444 2.23 8.96 6.80
C ASN A 444 2.73 10.37 7.13
N VAL A 445 3.57 10.49 8.16
CA VAL A 445 4.19 11.77 8.53
C VAL A 445 4.99 12.33 7.35
N SER A 446 5.74 11.46 6.66
CA SER A 446 6.53 11.85 5.48
C SER A 446 5.65 12.29 4.32
N TYR A 447 4.52 11.59 4.08
CA TYR A 447 3.55 11.97 3.05
C TYR A 447 2.94 13.34 3.32
N VAL A 448 2.45 13.60 4.54
CA VAL A 448 1.90 14.91 4.92
C VAL A 448 2.95 16.01 4.80
N ALA A 449 4.19 15.74 5.25
CA ALA A 449 5.30 16.69 5.12
C ALA A 449 5.61 17.01 3.65
N ALA A 450 5.64 16.00 2.77
CA ALA A 450 5.84 16.19 1.34
C ALA A 450 4.73 17.02 0.70
N CYS A 451 3.46 16.74 1.05
CA CYS A 451 2.32 17.54 0.59
C CYS A 451 2.40 18.98 1.10
N ALA A 452 2.82 19.19 2.35
CA ALA A 452 2.95 20.52 2.95
C ALA A 452 4.08 21.32 2.29
N LEU A 453 5.21 20.68 2.01
CA LEU A 453 6.30 21.26 1.22
C LEU A 453 5.79 21.65 -0.17
N ALA A 454 5.13 20.75 -0.89
CA ALA A 454 4.59 21.04 -2.22
C ALA A 454 3.61 22.22 -2.21
N ALA A 455 2.68 22.25 -1.26
CA ALA A 455 1.75 23.36 -1.07
C ALA A 455 2.45 24.69 -0.75
N HIS A 456 3.53 24.65 0.06
CA HIS A 456 4.34 25.82 0.36
C HIS A 456 5.07 26.33 -0.89
N TRP A 457 5.73 25.45 -1.65
CA TRP A 457 6.44 25.79 -2.88
C TRP A 457 5.52 26.38 -3.96
N LEU A 458 4.28 25.90 -4.04
CA LEU A 458 3.28 26.39 -4.99
C LEU A 458 2.45 27.56 -4.45
N GLY A 459 2.64 27.94 -3.18
CA GLY A 459 1.89 29.03 -2.55
C GLY A 459 0.40 28.76 -2.37
N ASP A 460 -0.06 27.49 -2.43
CA ASP A 460 -1.46 27.13 -2.33
C ASP A 460 -1.73 26.06 -1.25
N TYR A 461 -2.26 26.51 -0.12
CA TYR A 461 -2.67 25.64 0.98
C TYR A 461 -3.81 24.68 0.61
N ARG A 462 -4.63 25.00 -0.40
CA ARG A 462 -5.71 24.12 -0.87
C ARG A 462 -5.17 22.79 -1.38
N LEU A 463 -3.96 22.79 -1.94
CA LEU A 463 -3.29 21.58 -2.37
C LEU A 463 -3.04 20.64 -1.18
N LEU A 464 -2.51 21.15 -0.08
CA LEU A 464 -2.29 20.34 1.12
C LEU A 464 -3.61 19.73 1.60
N VAL A 465 -4.68 20.54 1.70
CA VAL A 465 -6.01 20.08 2.13
C VAL A 465 -6.56 19.00 1.18
N ALA A 466 -6.46 19.20 -0.13
CA ALA A 466 -6.95 18.24 -1.11
C ALA A 466 -6.21 16.89 -1.03
N MET A 467 -4.89 16.93 -0.83
CA MET A 467 -4.05 15.73 -0.84
C MET A 467 -4.13 14.91 0.45
N THR A 468 -4.52 15.51 1.58
CA THR A 468 -4.50 14.82 2.90
C THR A 468 -5.89 14.55 3.48
N SER A 469 -6.90 15.37 3.19
CA SER A 469 -8.21 15.26 3.84
C SER A 469 -8.95 13.97 3.51
N PHE A 470 -8.67 13.36 2.35
CA PHE A 470 -9.47 12.24 1.83
C PHE A 470 -8.79 10.86 1.96
N VAL A 471 -7.53 10.82 2.38
CA VAL A 471 -6.72 9.59 2.39
C VAL A 471 -7.36 8.45 3.18
N HIS A 472 -7.96 8.76 4.34
CA HIS A 472 -8.62 7.76 5.18
C HIS A 472 -9.83 7.08 4.48
N TYR A 473 -10.56 7.77 3.60
CA TYR A 473 -11.62 7.14 2.82
C TYR A 473 -11.06 6.18 1.79
N PHE A 474 -9.96 6.54 1.12
CA PHE A 474 -9.30 5.65 0.17
C PHE A 474 -8.76 4.40 0.85
N MET A 475 -8.31 4.50 2.10
CA MET A 475 -7.98 3.34 2.91
C MET A 475 -9.21 2.49 3.23
N TYR A 476 -10.34 3.10 3.64
CA TYR A 476 -11.58 2.35 3.87
C TYR A 476 -12.04 1.60 2.62
N ILE A 477 -12.10 2.31 1.49
CA ILE A 477 -12.54 1.74 0.21
C ILE A 477 -11.57 0.66 -0.28
N GLY A 478 -10.28 0.93 -0.13
CA GLY A 478 -9.21 0.02 -0.49
C GLY A 478 -9.25 -1.28 0.31
N THR A 479 -9.63 -1.26 1.60
CA THR A 479 -9.67 -2.45 2.46
C THR A 479 -10.64 -3.51 1.92
N TYR A 480 -11.83 -3.11 1.46
CA TYR A 480 -12.78 -4.04 0.83
C TYR A 480 -12.19 -4.63 -0.46
N HIS A 481 -11.49 -3.81 -1.24
CA HIS A 481 -10.87 -4.29 -2.46
C HIS A 481 -9.71 -5.24 -2.19
N ALA A 482 -8.87 -4.93 -1.19
CA ALA A 482 -7.81 -5.82 -0.73
C ALA A 482 -8.37 -7.18 -0.29
N ALA A 483 -9.50 -7.18 0.45
CA ALA A 483 -10.19 -8.40 0.84
C ALA A 483 -10.68 -9.22 -0.37
N LEU A 484 -11.24 -8.57 -1.39
CA LEU A 484 -11.66 -9.23 -2.65
C LEU A 484 -10.49 -9.88 -3.39
N LEU A 485 -9.31 -9.27 -3.34
CA LEU A 485 -8.07 -9.81 -3.92
C LEU A 485 -7.40 -10.87 -3.03
N GLY A 486 -7.97 -11.19 -1.86
CA GLY A 486 -7.37 -12.11 -0.89
C GLY A 486 -6.11 -11.55 -0.20
N LEU A 487 -5.87 -10.24 -0.29
CA LEU A 487 -4.77 -9.57 0.38
C LEU A 487 -5.10 -9.39 1.86
N ARG A 488 -4.14 -9.73 2.72
CA ARG A 488 -4.29 -9.57 4.17
C ARG A 488 -3.94 -8.15 4.57
N VAL A 489 -4.87 -7.47 5.23
CA VAL A 489 -4.67 -6.12 5.80
C VAL A 489 -4.01 -6.23 7.16
N SER A 490 -3.03 -5.38 7.44
CA SER A 490 -2.46 -5.26 8.78
C SER A 490 -3.35 -4.38 9.64
N PHE A 491 -4.21 -4.98 10.45
CA PHE A 491 -5.26 -4.27 11.20
C PHE A 491 -4.71 -3.15 12.10
N GLY A 492 -3.61 -3.40 12.82
CA GLY A 492 -2.99 -2.40 13.69
C GLY A 492 -2.50 -1.18 12.91
N HIS A 493 -1.79 -1.41 11.79
CA HIS A 493 -1.32 -0.33 10.91
C HIS A 493 -2.50 0.40 10.26
N PHE A 494 -3.49 -0.33 9.77
CA PHE A 494 -4.71 0.23 9.16
C PHE A 494 -5.42 1.17 10.12
N LYS A 495 -5.71 0.71 11.33
CA LYS A 495 -6.38 1.50 12.36
C LYS A 495 -5.58 2.76 12.72
N ARG A 496 -4.26 2.65 12.87
CA ARG A 496 -3.37 3.80 13.10
C ARG A 496 -3.48 4.82 11.96
N ASP A 497 -3.38 4.36 10.72
CA ASP A 497 -3.31 5.21 9.54
C ASP A 497 -4.62 5.97 9.30
N VAL A 498 -5.76 5.27 9.36
CA VAL A 498 -7.08 5.91 9.19
C VAL A 498 -7.37 6.92 10.30
N VAL A 499 -6.99 6.64 11.55
CA VAL A 499 -7.12 7.59 12.67
C VAL A 499 -6.24 8.82 12.43
N PHE A 500 -4.99 8.62 12.01
CA PHE A 500 -4.06 9.70 11.71
C PHE A 500 -4.61 10.62 10.60
N TYR A 501 -4.99 10.07 9.46
CA TYR A 501 -5.48 10.88 8.34
C TYR A 501 -6.86 11.51 8.60
N LYS A 502 -7.72 10.85 9.37
CA LYS A 502 -8.97 11.44 9.84
C LYS A 502 -8.71 12.63 10.76
N ALA A 503 -7.72 12.54 11.66
CA ALA A 503 -7.32 13.66 12.50
C ALA A 503 -6.74 14.83 11.68
N VAL A 504 -5.91 14.54 10.67
CA VAL A 504 -5.39 15.56 9.74
C VAL A 504 -6.52 16.25 8.97
N ALA A 505 -7.49 15.49 8.45
CA ALA A 505 -8.65 16.04 7.76
C ALA A 505 -9.46 16.99 8.66
N TYR A 506 -9.77 16.58 9.90
CA TYR A 506 -10.47 17.44 10.84
C TYR A 506 -9.65 18.64 11.28
N ALA A 507 -8.32 18.51 11.40
CA ALA A 507 -7.45 19.66 11.67
C ALA A 507 -7.54 20.71 10.54
N HIS A 508 -7.59 20.28 9.28
CA HIS A 508 -7.81 21.19 8.15
C HIS A 508 -9.19 21.87 8.22
N ILE A 509 -10.26 21.11 8.45
CA ILE A 509 -11.63 21.62 8.59
C ILE A 509 -11.70 22.65 9.73
N CYS A 510 -11.17 22.33 10.90
CA CYS A 510 -11.13 23.22 12.06
C CYS A 510 -10.30 24.48 11.78
N ASN A 511 -9.13 24.37 11.16
CA ASN A 511 -8.31 25.53 10.81
C ASN A 511 -9.03 26.46 9.83
N ILE A 512 -9.73 25.92 8.82
CA ILE A 512 -10.52 26.72 7.88
C ILE A 512 -11.69 27.41 8.60
N LEU A 513 -12.41 26.68 9.46
CA LEU A 513 -13.51 27.26 10.25
C LEU A 513 -13.03 28.39 11.15
N VAL A 514 -11.92 28.19 11.88
CA VAL A 514 -11.35 29.20 12.79
C VAL A 514 -10.89 30.45 12.02
N ARG A 515 -10.25 30.27 10.86
CA ARG A 515 -9.83 31.41 10.02
C ARG A 515 -10.99 32.20 9.42
N ASN A 516 -12.15 31.56 9.27
CA ASN A 516 -13.36 32.18 8.71
C ASN A 516 -14.46 32.32 9.77
N LEU A 517 -14.07 32.44 11.04
CA LEU A 517 -15.03 32.46 12.16
C LEU A 517 -15.97 33.67 12.09
N ASP A 518 -15.50 34.81 11.59
CA ASP A 518 -16.33 36.01 11.43
C ASP A 518 -17.42 35.81 10.36
N VAL A 519 -17.08 35.12 9.25
CA VAL A 519 -18.06 34.71 8.23
C VAL A 519 -19.09 33.75 8.84
N ALA A 520 -18.63 32.76 9.60
CA ALA A 520 -19.52 31.82 10.29
C ALA A 520 -20.45 32.50 11.29
N ARG A 521 -19.93 33.46 12.07
CA ARG A 521 -20.69 34.23 13.07
C ARG A 521 -21.75 35.13 12.45
N ALA A 522 -21.47 35.69 11.28
CA ALA A 522 -22.40 36.55 10.55
C ALA A 522 -23.49 35.75 9.81
N HIS A 523 -23.37 34.43 9.67
CA HIS A 523 -24.29 33.62 8.89
C HIS A 523 -25.59 33.30 9.66
N ALA A 524 -26.75 33.59 9.06
CA ALA A 524 -28.06 33.46 9.72
C ALA A 524 -28.40 32.02 10.18
N SER A 525 -27.82 31.01 9.54
CA SER A 525 -28.03 29.59 9.87
C SER A 525 -27.16 29.09 11.04
N LEU A 526 -26.32 29.92 11.65
CA LEU A 526 -25.36 29.48 12.67
C LEU A 526 -25.99 28.64 13.81
N PRO A 527 -27.17 28.97 14.38
CA PRO A 527 -27.78 28.14 15.42
C PRO A 527 -28.13 26.73 14.92
N VAL A 528 -28.66 26.63 13.70
CA VAL A 528 -29.01 25.35 13.05
C VAL A 528 -27.73 24.56 12.75
N ALA A 529 -26.73 25.23 12.18
CA ALA A 529 -25.42 24.66 11.90
C ALA A 529 -24.78 24.07 13.18
N ALA A 530 -24.77 24.82 14.28
CA ALA A 530 -24.23 24.39 15.56
C ALA A 530 -24.99 23.17 16.12
N ALA A 531 -26.33 23.18 16.06
CA ALA A 531 -27.15 22.06 16.47
C ALA A 531 -26.84 20.80 15.64
N MET A 532 -26.73 20.92 14.31
CA MET A 532 -26.38 19.81 13.42
C MET A 532 -24.98 19.26 13.69
N VAL A 533 -23.99 20.12 13.94
CA VAL A 533 -22.63 19.71 14.32
C VAL A 533 -22.66 18.93 15.64
N CYS A 534 -23.29 19.46 16.68
CA CYS A 534 -23.35 18.83 18.00
C CYS A 534 -24.11 17.50 17.96
N ILE A 535 -25.29 17.46 17.33
CA ILE A 535 -26.12 16.25 17.23
C ILE A 535 -25.44 15.21 16.33
N GLY A 536 -24.93 15.63 15.18
CA GLY A 536 -24.30 14.74 14.20
C GLY A 536 -23.05 14.05 14.76
N TYR A 537 -22.07 14.82 15.23
CA TYR A 537 -20.86 14.22 15.81
C TYR A 537 -21.13 13.55 17.17
N GLY A 538 -22.12 14.02 17.94
CA GLY A 538 -22.60 13.34 19.14
C GLY A 538 -23.14 11.94 18.84
N LEU A 539 -23.95 11.80 17.79
CA LEU A 539 -24.46 10.51 17.32
C LEU A 539 -23.31 9.59 16.85
N ALA A 540 -22.35 10.12 16.09
CA ALA A 540 -21.20 9.34 15.64
C ALA A 540 -20.28 8.89 16.78
N ALA A 541 -20.07 9.74 17.79
CA ALA A 541 -19.32 9.39 18.99
C ALA A 541 -20.05 8.33 19.83
N ALA A 542 -21.36 8.49 20.05
CA ALA A 542 -22.17 7.49 20.74
C ALA A 542 -22.14 6.13 20.03
N ALA A 543 -22.19 6.12 18.69
CA ALA A 543 -22.06 4.93 17.88
C ALA A 543 -20.69 4.25 18.05
N SER A 544 -19.62 5.03 18.03
CA SER A 544 -18.24 4.54 18.21
C SER A 544 -18.03 3.95 19.61
N VAL A 545 -18.59 4.59 20.65
CA VAL A 545 -18.55 4.08 22.04
C VAL A 545 -19.33 2.76 22.14
N ALA A 546 -20.50 2.70 21.53
CA ALA A 546 -21.36 1.52 21.58
C ALA A 546 -20.72 0.31 20.87
N LEU A 547 -20.11 0.51 19.69
CA LEU A 547 -19.39 -0.54 18.94
C LEU A 547 -18.00 -0.86 19.48
N GLY A 548 -17.34 0.10 20.13
CA GLY A 548 -15.93 -0.01 20.48
C GLY A 548 -15.01 0.28 19.29
N LEU A 549 -13.76 0.62 19.57
CA LEU A 549 -12.82 1.09 18.55
C LEU A 549 -12.51 0.01 17.50
N ASP A 550 -12.31 -1.24 17.90
CA ASP A 550 -11.87 -2.26 16.95
C ASP A 550 -12.93 -2.57 15.90
N GLN A 551 -14.20 -2.66 16.28
CA GLN A 551 -15.31 -2.85 15.32
C GLN A 551 -15.59 -1.60 14.48
N THR A 552 -15.34 -0.40 15.04
CA THR A 552 -15.47 0.86 14.29
C THR A 552 -14.50 0.92 13.09
N TYR A 553 -13.38 0.21 13.15
CA TYR A 553 -12.34 0.21 12.12
C TYR A 553 -12.18 -1.17 11.46
N PHE A 554 -13.29 -1.85 11.17
CA PHE A 554 -13.34 -3.12 10.44
C PHE A 554 -12.70 -4.35 11.14
N GLY A 555 -12.55 -4.31 12.46
CA GLY A 555 -11.96 -5.43 13.19
C GLY A 555 -12.77 -6.72 13.07
N ALA A 556 -14.10 -6.64 12.92
CA ALA A 556 -14.93 -7.82 12.75
C ALA A 556 -14.82 -8.38 11.32
N GLU A 557 -14.86 -7.50 10.33
CA GLU A 557 -14.77 -7.78 8.89
C GLU A 557 -13.40 -8.36 8.51
N LEU A 558 -12.34 -7.90 9.18
CA LEU A 558 -10.98 -8.40 9.00
C LEU A 558 -10.66 -9.64 9.85
N GLY A 559 -11.61 -10.11 10.68
CA GLY A 559 -11.45 -11.31 11.51
C GLY A 559 -10.58 -11.13 12.76
N GLU A 560 -10.32 -9.89 13.18
CA GLU A 560 -9.51 -9.55 14.35
C GLU A 560 -10.32 -9.55 15.66
N CYS A 561 -11.63 -9.32 15.58
CA CYS A 561 -12.54 -9.45 16.72
C CYS A 561 -13.85 -10.15 16.32
N LYS A 562 -14.55 -10.72 17.31
CA LYS A 562 -15.86 -11.34 17.05
C LYS A 562 -16.89 -10.25 16.73
N PRO A 563 -17.78 -10.45 15.73
CA PRO A 563 -18.88 -9.52 15.47
C PRO A 563 -19.74 -9.32 16.72
N ARG A 564 -20.09 -8.07 17.02
CA ARG A 564 -20.97 -7.73 18.16
C ARG A 564 -22.09 -6.86 17.65
N PHE A 565 -23.29 -7.42 17.65
CA PHE A 565 -24.49 -6.70 17.28
C PHE A 565 -25.00 -5.90 18.47
N VAL A 566 -24.94 -4.57 18.36
CA VAL A 566 -25.39 -3.65 19.40
C VAL A 566 -26.89 -3.44 19.28
N THR A 567 -27.65 -3.83 20.31
CA THR A 567 -29.11 -3.66 20.35
C THR A 567 -29.56 -2.41 21.12
N ALA A 568 -28.61 -1.66 21.69
CA ALA A 568 -28.85 -0.39 22.38
C ALA A 568 -28.71 0.81 21.42
N PHE A 569 -29.23 1.97 21.80
CA PHE A 569 -29.02 3.23 21.07
C PHE A 569 -27.50 3.49 20.90
N PRO A 570 -27.02 3.92 19.71
CA PRO A 570 -27.79 4.40 18.56
C PRO A 570 -28.14 3.35 17.48
N TYR A 571 -27.92 2.06 17.73
CA TYR A 571 -28.19 0.97 16.78
C TYR A 571 -29.51 0.21 17.02
N GLY A 572 -30.05 0.28 18.24
CA GLY A 572 -31.20 -0.50 18.69
C GLY A 572 -32.53 -0.25 17.97
N ARG A 573 -33.63 -0.76 18.54
CA ARG A 573 -34.98 -0.66 17.95
C ARG A 573 -35.41 0.77 17.56
N PHE A 574 -34.92 1.78 18.29
CA PHE A 574 -35.18 3.21 18.04
C PHE A 574 -33.96 3.94 17.45
N GLY A 575 -32.95 3.18 17.01
CA GLY A 575 -31.72 3.67 16.42
C GLY A 575 -31.83 3.85 14.90
N VAL A 576 -30.68 4.12 14.28
CA VAL A 576 -30.54 4.18 12.82
C VAL A 576 -29.54 3.10 12.37
N PRO A 577 -29.64 2.57 11.13
CA PRO A 577 -28.77 1.48 10.68
C PRO A 577 -27.28 1.85 10.66
N HIS A 578 -26.94 3.07 10.19
CA HIS A 578 -25.57 3.57 10.09
C HIS A 578 -25.39 4.88 10.87
N PRO A 579 -25.48 4.87 12.23
CA PRO A 579 -25.48 6.08 13.04
C PRO A 579 -24.16 6.84 12.97
N MET A 580 -23.05 6.13 12.76
CA MET A 580 -21.74 6.76 12.60
C MET A 580 -21.65 7.57 11.31
N ILE A 581 -22.04 6.98 10.17
CA ILE A 581 -22.00 7.64 8.85
C ILE A 581 -23.03 8.78 8.82
N LEU A 582 -24.27 8.51 9.24
CA LEU A 582 -25.32 9.52 9.28
C LEU A 582 -24.96 10.70 10.20
N GLY A 583 -24.39 10.40 11.38
CA GLY A 583 -23.91 11.41 12.31
C GLY A 583 -22.80 12.28 11.71
N ALA A 584 -21.80 11.65 11.07
CA ALA A 584 -20.72 12.36 10.41
C ALA A 584 -21.24 13.25 9.26
N ILE A 585 -22.12 12.74 8.40
CA ILE A 585 -22.74 13.52 7.31
C ILE A 585 -23.54 14.69 7.88
N THR A 586 -24.35 14.47 8.92
CA THR A 586 -25.15 15.53 9.56
C THR A 586 -24.26 16.64 10.11
N GLY A 587 -23.16 16.27 10.79
CA GLY A 587 -22.20 17.25 11.31
C GLY A 587 -21.48 18.01 10.20
N LEU A 588 -21.11 17.35 9.10
CA LEU A 588 -20.52 17.96 7.92
C LEU A 588 -21.48 18.94 7.23
N VAL A 589 -22.76 18.57 7.05
CA VAL A 589 -23.77 19.50 6.53
C VAL A 589 -23.90 20.73 7.42
N GLY A 590 -23.91 20.55 8.74
CA GLY A 590 -23.87 21.66 9.70
C GLY A 590 -22.68 22.59 9.47
N LEU A 591 -21.48 22.04 9.27
CA LEU A 591 -20.28 22.84 8.93
C LEU A 591 -20.42 23.58 7.60
N GLN A 592 -20.97 22.94 6.55
CA GLN A 592 -21.19 23.60 5.27
C GLN A 592 -22.15 24.79 5.38
N LEU A 593 -23.19 24.66 6.20
CA LEU A 593 -24.19 25.72 6.42
C LEU A 593 -23.61 26.98 7.07
N THR A 594 -22.41 26.93 7.67
CA THR A 594 -21.77 28.11 8.25
C THR A 594 -21.26 29.12 7.21
N GLY A 595 -21.13 28.72 5.94
CA GLY A 595 -20.51 29.56 4.91
C GLY A 595 -18.98 29.71 5.01
N ALA A 596 -18.36 29.20 6.08
CA ALA A 596 -16.92 29.32 6.35
C ALA A 596 -16.02 28.66 5.27
N PHE A 597 -16.59 27.78 4.45
CA PHE A 597 -15.87 26.98 3.45
C PHE A 597 -15.99 27.53 2.03
N VAL A 598 -16.46 28.77 1.83
CA VAL A 598 -16.62 29.38 0.49
C VAL A 598 -15.33 29.38 -0.34
N GLY A 599 -14.16 29.47 0.30
CA GLY A 599 -12.86 29.41 -0.37
C GLY A 599 -12.40 28.01 -0.78
N VAL A 600 -13.12 26.96 -0.37
CA VAL A 600 -12.89 25.54 -0.69
C VAL A 600 -14.25 24.80 -0.78
N PRO A 601 -15.14 25.20 -1.70
CA PRO A 601 -16.53 24.75 -1.70
C PRO A 601 -16.68 23.25 -1.96
N TRP A 602 -15.64 22.61 -2.50
CA TRP A 602 -15.58 21.18 -2.76
C TRP A 602 -15.29 20.34 -1.51
N LEU A 603 -14.70 20.90 -0.44
CA LEU A 603 -14.14 20.13 0.67
C LEU A 603 -15.21 19.29 1.40
N ILE A 604 -16.21 19.96 1.95
CA ILE A 604 -17.27 19.29 2.72
C ILE A 604 -18.16 18.39 1.83
N PRO A 605 -18.60 18.83 0.63
CA PRO A 605 -19.32 17.93 -0.27
C PRO A 605 -18.53 16.68 -0.66
N THR A 606 -17.21 16.78 -0.84
CA THR A 606 -16.37 15.61 -1.15
C THR A 606 -16.31 14.64 0.03
N HIS A 607 -16.17 15.14 1.28
CA HIS A 607 -16.26 14.29 2.47
C HIS A 607 -17.61 13.55 2.56
N ILE A 608 -18.72 14.24 2.30
CA ILE A 608 -20.06 13.64 2.30
C ILE A 608 -20.16 12.59 1.18
N GLY A 609 -19.72 12.91 -0.04
CA GLY A 609 -19.73 12.00 -1.17
C GLY A 609 -18.93 10.73 -0.91
N LEU A 610 -17.75 10.84 -0.30
CA LEU A 610 -16.91 9.68 0.06
C LEU A 610 -17.51 8.84 1.19
N TYR A 611 -18.19 9.45 2.17
CA TYR A 611 -18.97 8.70 3.16
C TYR A 611 -20.11 7.91 2.52
N LEU A 612 -20.85 8.52 1.59
CA LEU A 612 -21.94 7.85 0.87
C LEU A 612 -21.41 6.72 -0.01
N LEU A 613 -20.30 6.95 -0.73
CA LEU A 613 -19.64 5.93 -1.53
C LEU A 613 -19.21 4.74 -0.66
N HIS A 614 -18.59 5.02 0.48
CA HIS A 614 -18.18 3.98 1.41
C HIS A 614 -19.38 3.20 1.97
N MET A 615 -20.47 3.88 2.32
CA MET A 615 -21.72 3.23 2.75
C MET A 615 -22.31 2.34 1.65
N LEU A 616 -22.34 2.82 0.40
CA LEU A 616 -22.81 2.03 -0.75
C LEU A 616 -21.93 0.79 -0.95
N GLN A 617 -20.62 0.92 -0.78
CA GLN A 617 -19.70 -0.21 -0.86
C GLN A 617 -19.95 -1.23 0.24
N GLU A 618 -20.17 -0.80 1.49
CA GLU A 618 -20.52 -1.69 2.61
C GLU A 618 -21.82 -2.46 2.33
N GLN A 619 -22.81 -1.81 1.72
CA GLN A 619 -24.08 -2.45 1.35
C GLN A 619 -23.97 -3.38 0.13
N ALA A 620 -23.12 -3.04 -0.84
CA ALA A 620 -22.96 -3.81 -2.08
C ALA A 620 -21.98 -4.99 -1.92
N CYS A 621 -20.98 -4.85 -1.06
CA CYS A 621 -19.95 -5.84 -0.79
C CYS A 621 -20.17 -6.44 0.60
N ASP A 622 -21.09 -7.40 0.70
CA ASP A 622 -21.29 -8.14 1.94
C ASP A 622 -20.06 -9.03 2.22
N MET A 623 -19.15 -8.55 3.07
CA MET A 623 -17.99 -9.31 3.55
C MET A 623 -18.39 -10.54 4.39
N TYR A 624 -19.64 -10.59 4.88
CA TYR A 624 -20.20 -11.71 5.62
C TYR A 624 -20.86 -12.75 4.71
N SER A 625 -21.03 -12.47 3.41
CA SER A 625 -21.58 -13.44 2.47
C SER A 625 -20.64 -14.64 2.34
N ALA A 626 -21.20 -15.85 2.46
CA ALA A 626 -20.46 -17.09 2.55
C ALA A 626 -19.50 -17.32 1.36
N ASP A 627 -19.80 -16.81 0.17
CA ASP A 627 -18.92 -16.93 -1.01
C ASP A 627 -17.70 -16.00 -0.97
N ALA A 628 -17.82 -14.81 -0.38
CA ALA A 628 -16.68 -13.90 -0.16
C ALA A 628 -15.78 -14.43 0.96
N ALA A 629 -16.36 -14.97 2.04
CA ALA A 629 -15.63 -15.63 3.11
C ALA A 629 -14.95 -16.94 2.64
N ILE A 630 -15.58 -17.72 1.77
CA ILE A 630 -14.98 -18.93 1.18
C ILE A 630 -13.85 -18.57 0.20
N LYS A 631 -13.91 -17.44 -0.52
CA LYS A 631 -12.79 -16.98 -1.37
C LYS A 631 -11.66 -16.33 -0.57
N ALA A 632 -11.97 -15.48 0.42
CA ALA A 632 -10.98 -14.78 1.26
C ALA A 632 -10.32 -15.69 2.31
N PHE A 633 -11.05 -16.69 2.85
CA PHE A 633 -10.54 -17.59 3.88
C PHE A 633 -10.37 -19.05 3.42
N GLY A 634 -11.02 -19.47 2.33
CA GLY A 634 -10.93 -20.85 1.84
C GLY A 634 -9.61 -21.19 1.14
N HIS A 635 -8.85 -20.20 0.66
CA HIS A 635 -7.49 -20.46 0.17
C HIS A 635 -6.46 -20.65 1.30
N ALA A 636 -6.74 -20.12 2.50
CA ALA A 636 -5.88 -20.32 3.66
C ALA A 636 -5.99 -21.73 4.28
N ARG A 637 -7.12 -22.44 4.11
CA ARG A 637 -7.31 -23.79 4.67
C ARG A 637 -6.66 -24.93 3.89
N ARG A 638 -6.28 -24.75 2.61
CA ARG A 638 -5.65 -25.83 1.84
C ARG A 638 -4.13 -25.94 1.98
N HIS A 639 -3.47 -24.99 2.64
CA HIS A 639 -2.03 -25.05 2.94
C HIS A 639 -1.69 -25.07 4.45
N SER A 640 -2.69 -25.10 5.33
CA SER A 640 -2.49 -25.20 6.79
C SER A 640 -3.13 -26.45 7.42
N ALA A 641 -3.62 -27.39 6.60
CA ALA A 641 -4.02 -28.73 7.03
C ALA A 641 -2.79 -29.61 7.32
N GLY A 642 -2.05 -29.24 8.36
CA GLY A 642 -0.89 -29.99 8.87
C GLY A 642 -0.57 -29.69 10.34
N TYR A 643 -1.25 -28.74 11.00
CA TYR A 643 -0.91 -28.33 12.36
C TYR A 643 -2.15 -28.01 13.20
N LEU A 644 -2.74 -29.06 13.77
CA LEU A 644 -3.41 -29.03 15.08
C LEU A 644 -2.98 -30.31 15.81
N PRO A 645 -2.26 -30.22 16.94
CA PRO A 645 -2.12 -31.36 17.83
C PRO A 645 -3.52 -31.73 18.35
N ALA A 646 -3.84 -33.02 18.30
CA ALA A 646 -5.06 -33.58 18.82
C ALA A 646 -5.19 -33.38 20.34
N VAL A 647 -5.73 -32.24 20.78
CA VAL A 647 -6.16 -32.00 22.17
C VAL A 647 -7.42 -31.13 22.16
N ALA A 648 -8.52 -31.66 21.61
CA ALA A 648 -9.88 -31.14 21.81
C ALA A 648 -10.92 -32.17 21.33
N ARG A 649 -10.91 -33.36 21.94
CA ARG A 649 -12.03 -34.32 21.93
C ARG A 649 -12.10 -35.01 23.27
N ALA A 650 -12.52 -34.26 24.28
CA ALA A 650 -13.06 -34.76 25.53
C ALA A 650 -13.64 -33.54 26.24
N HIS A 651 -14.93 -33.28 26.02
CA HIS A 651 -15.88 -32.61 26.91
C HIS A 651 -17.08 -32.18 26.05
N ASP A 652 -17.86 -33.20 25.68
CA ASP A 652 -19.29 -33.12 25.44
C ASP A 652 -19.86 -34.44 25.99
N GLU A 653 -19.98 -34.48 27.32
CA GLU A 653 -21.00 -35.19 28.11
C GLU A 653 -21.37 -34.29 29.29
#